data_AF-A0A2I9CRE1-F1
#
_entry.id   AF-A0A2I9CRE1-F1
#
_cell.length_a   1.000
_cell.length_b   1.000
_cell.length_c   1.000
_cell.angle_alpha   90.00
_cell.angle_beta   90.00
_cell.angle_gamma   90.00
#
_symmetry.space_group_name_H-M   'P 1'
#
loop_
_entity.id
_entity.type
_entity.pdbx_description
1 polymer ?
#
loop_
_entity_poly.entity_id
_entity_poly.type
_entity_poly.pdbx_seq_one_letter_code
_entity_poly.pdbx_strand_id
1 'polypeptide(L)'
;MDESTSPFWPGVPRAGGVPAHLVPLVGRGEELAELAALLRREDVPLLTLSGAGGTGKTALALTLVGALAPDFPDGVAVVSLAAVRADAPLAPVVARALGLKDGAAEPLARVREFLRGRRLLLLLDNAEHLPGVGELAQDLLRHAPHLTVLVTSRVPLGVSLERDYALGPLALPPPGATFGELAAAPSVELFRRRARAVRRDFTLTPENAPAVAGVCARLDGLPLALELAAAHARTLSPEALLGHLHPSLPLLSGGPADRPEHQRSVRATIAWSEALLPDPARAVLRALGTFVDGADLPGVAAVTGLAEGEALARLELLVSHGLVRPGENPDGTPRFGLLETIREYALERQEALSETASWQARHARHFLAVALTLDREVWGERQGAALARLEREHGNFRAALAWALDHAAPLGLRLAAALGNFWSVHGHLTEGRGWLERALRLPGDEVARAHAAYVAGEMARMQGDHAEAERHLREGLALARARGDRLEAAAALNSLGVLAHNAARPEEARAFLTEALTLWEEEPRDFGRTTPLFNLGRLELYWGDAQDALPLLSRALAFWRERGNRHGMGYALYSLGRAHLERGDAERGEALLRGSLTLREAIGDERGVIASLTALGLEATLWGELPAAFPLLGQALSRAVRLGHRRNVAEALEDFAALALAWGEAARAVRWVSAARAVREGVGALPAPLDGRQIERTLRRARAKLSRAASAREWQEGALLGLGAAVAEALQWRPTPAPVRATAGLTRREQEVLRLMAAGHSNREIARALEVSEKTVARHGENLFNKLGVNSRAAATALAVREGLV
;
A
#
# COMPACT_ATOMS: atom_id res chain seq x y z
N MET A 1 -5.60 -4.42 91.54
CA MET A 1 -5.89 -5.67 90.80
C MET A 1 -7.09 -5.34 89.91
N ASP A 2 -6.94 -5.03 88.63
CA ASP A 2 -5.93 -5.45 87.66
C ASP A 2 -5.79 -4.36 86.57
N GLU A 3 -4.56 -3.96 86.27
CA GLU A 3 -4.19 -3.05 85.18
C GLU A 3 -4.02 -3.88 83.90
N SER A 4 -4.81 -3.61 82.85
CA SER A 4 -4.43 -3.99 81.48
C SER A 4 -4.48 -2.78 80.54
N THR A 5 -3.29 -2.23 80.36
CA THR A 5 -2.93 -1.20 79.39
C THR A 5 -3.08 -1.73 77.97
N SER A 6 -4.11 -1.28 77.25
CA SER A 6 -4.14 -1.29 75.79
C SER A 6 -3.33 -0.11 75.28
N PRO A 7 -2.23 -0.30 74.50
CA PRO A 7 -1.49 0.83 73.96
C PRO A 7 -2.27 1.38 72.76
N PHE A 8 -3.05 2.43 73.03
CA PHE A 8 -3.46 3.37 71.99
C PHE A 8 -2.18 3.92 71.31
N TRP A 9 -1.92 3.52 70.07
CA TRP A 9 -0.92 4.15 69.21
C TRP A 9 -1.62 5.25 68.39
N PRO A 10 -1.39 6.55 68.67
CA PRO A 10 -1.88 7.62 67.82
C PRO A 10 -0.92 7.81 66.65
N GLY A 11 -1.40 7.71 65.40
CA GLY A 11 -0.67 8.28 64.27
C GLY A 11 -0.58 7.48 62.97
N VAL A 12 -1.65 6.82 62.50
CA VAL A 12 -1.78 6.62 61.04
C VAL A 12 -2.58 7.79 60.51
N PRO A 13 -2.10 8.57 59.52
CA PRO A 13 -2.92 9.59 58.90
C PRO A 13 -4.12 8.91 58.21
N ARG A 14 -5.32 9.05 58.80
CA ARG A 14 -6.59 8.66 58.17
C ARG A 14 -6.79 9.51 56.92
N ALA A 15 -6.75 8.90 55.73
CA ALA A 15 -7.14 9.42 54.40
C ALA A 15 -6.60 10.80 53.93
N GLY A 16 -6.07 11.65 54.80
CA GLY A 16 -5.63 13.03 54.53
C GLY A 16 -4.13 13.17 54.21
N GLY A 17 -3.40 12.06 54.07
CA GLY A 17 -1.99 12.03 53.70
C GLY A 17 -1.72 11.70 52.22
N VAL A 18 -2.74 11.27 51.47
CA VAL A 18 -2.59 11.05 50.03
C VAL A 18 -2.61 12.42 49.36
N PRO A 19 -1.54 12.85 48.66
CA PRO A 19 -1.58 14.08 47.89
C PRO A 19 -2.75 13.98 46.92
N ALA A 20 -3.75 14.85 47.06
CA ALA A 20 -4.84 14.92 46.08
C ALA A 20 -4.19 15.19 44.72
N HIS A 21 -4.34 14.26 43.77
CA HIS A 21 -3.86 14.49 42.42
C HIS A 21 -4.78 15.55 41.80
N LEU A 22 -4.36 16.82 41.85
CA LEU A 22 -5.18 17.98 41.48
C LEU A 22 -5.54 18.02 39.98
N VAL A 23 -4.97 17.11 39.19
CA VAL A 23 -5.26 16.98 37.76
C VAL A 23 -5.94 15.64 37.47
N PRO A 24 -7.15 15.62 36.86
CA PRO A 24 -7.83 14.40 36.48
C PRO A 24 -7.03 13.60 35.44
N LEU A 25 -6.93 12.29 35.63
CA LEU A 25 -6.41 11.37 34.61
C LEU A 25 -7.30 11.39 33.37
N VAL A 26 -6.67 11.31 32.20
CA VAL A 26 -7.35 11.28 30.91
C VAL A 26 -7.24 9.88 30.32
N GLY A 27 -8.39 9.27 30.00
CA GLY A 27 -8.47 8.02 29.24
C GLY A 27 -7.76 6.82 29.88
N ARG A 28 -7.77 6.73 31.22
CA ARG A 28 -7.22 5.60 31.99
C ARG A 28 -8.27 4.86 32.81
N GLY A 29 -9.53 4.93 32.38
CA GLY A 29 -10.66 4.39 33.15
C GLY A 29 -10.64 2.86 33.23
N GLU A 30 -10.29 2.21 32.13
CA GLU A 30 -10.18 0.75 32.05
C GLU A 30 -9.02 0.23 32.90
N GLU A 31 -7.84 0.81 32.76
CA GLU A 31 -6.66 0.41 33.54
C GLU A 31 -6.88 0.67 35.04
N LEU A 32 -7.55 1.76 35.43
CA LEU A 32 -7.93 2.00 36.82
C LEU A 32 -8.86 0.91 37.37
N ALA A 33 -9.87 0.52 36.59
CA ALA A 33 -10.81 -0.51 37.00
C ALA A 33 -10.14 -1.89 37.12
N GLU A 34 -9.27 -2.23 36.17
CA GLU A 34 -8.53 -3.49 36.16
C GLU A 34 -7.53 -3.57 37.32
N LEU A 35 -6.72 -2.53 37.53
CA LEU A 35 -5.77 -2.45 38.63
C LEU A 35 -6.47 -2.48 40.00
N ALA A 36 -7.61 -1.80 40.13
CA ALA A 36 -8.42 -1.85 41.34
C ALA A 36 -8.98 -3.26 41.60
N ALA A 37 -9.41 -3.97 40.56
CA ALA A 37 -9.86 -5.36 40.69
C ALA A 37 -8.70 -6.29 41.10
N LEU A 38 -7.50 -6.10 40.53
CA LEU A 38 -6.31 -6.87 40.88
C LEU A 38 -5.89 -6.67 42.34
N LEU A 39 -5.77 -5.42 42.80
CA LEU A 39 -5.35 -5.10 44.17
C LEU A 39 -6.35 -5.50 45.26
N ARG A 40 -7.60 -5.81 44.90
CA ARG A 40 -8.60 -6.35 45.84
C ARG A 40 -8.48 -7.85 46.06
N ARG A 41 -7.72 -8.56 45.21
CA ARG A 41 -7.56 -10.01 45.33
C ARG A 41 -6.48 -10.34 46.35
N GLU A 42 -6.78 -11.28 47.25
CA GLU A 42 -5.83 -11.72 48.28
C GLU A 42 -4.62 -12.48 47.70
N ASP A 43 -4.71 -13.01 46.48
CA ASP A 43 -3.61 -13.69 45.79
C ASP A 43 -2.67 -12.73 45.03
N VAL A 44 -2.90 -11.41 45.09
CA VAL A 44 -2.05 -10.37 44.48
C VAL A 44 -1.50 -9.42 45.55
N PRO A 45 -0.56 -9.88 46.40
CA PRO A 45 -0.01 -9.08 47.50
C PRO A 45 1.00 -8.01 47.04
N LEU A 46 1.60 -8.18 45.84
CA LEU A 46 2.53 -7.23 45.23
C LEU A 46 2.15 -7.01 43.77
N LEU A 47 1.83 -5.77 43.43
CA LEU A 47 1.60 -5.34 42.06
C LEU A 47 2.62 -4.27 41.67
N THR A 48 3.33 -4.48 40.57
CA THR A 48 4.25 -3.48 40.02
C THR A 48 3.65 -2.90 38.74
N LEU A 49 3.40 -1.59 38.77
CA LEU A 49 3.07 -0.81 37.59
C LEU A 49 4.36 -0.45 36.87
N SER A 50 4.71 -1.21 35.83
CA SER A 50 5.92 -1.01 35.01
C SER A 50 5.64 -0.16 33.76
N GLY A 51 6.68 0.33 33.09
CA GLY A 51 6.54 1.06 31.81
C GLY A 51 7.50 2.23 31.64
N ALA A 52 7.54 2.78 30.42
CA ALA A 52 8.49 3.84 30.06
C ALA A 52 8.37 5.11 30.93
N GLY A 53 9.45 5.89 30.99
CA GLY A 53 9.42 7.21 31.63
C GLY A 53 8.38 8.13 30.96
N GLY A 54 7.57 8.84 31.75
CA GLY A 54 6.57 9.77 31.23
C GLY A 54 5.22 9.16 30.79
N THR A 55 4.99 7.85 30.98
CA THR A 55 3.70 7.17 30.68
C THR A 55 2.56 7.48 31.67
N GLY A 56 2.87 8.15 32.79
CA GLY A 56 1.89 8.55 33.80
C GLY A 56 1.71 7.58 34.98
N LYS A 57 2.65 6.65 35.20
CA LYS A 57 2.58 5.64 36.29
C LYS A 57 2.29 6.23 37.67
N THR A 58 3.05 7.23 38.09
CA THR A 58 2.87 7.90 39.40
C THR A 58 1.48 8.53 39.52
N ALA A 59 1.00 9.21 38.48
CA ALA A 59 -0.33 9.81 38.49
C ALA A 59 -1.45 8.76 38.57
N LEU A 60 -1.28 7.63 37.85
CA LEU A 60 -2.20 6.50 37.89
C LEU A 60 -2.21 5.84 39.27
N ALA A 61 -1.03 5.53 39.83
CA ALA A 61 -0.88 4.90 41.13
C ALA A 61 -1.45 5.75 42.26
N LEU A 62 -1.20 7.06 42.27
CA LEU A 62 -1.76 7.97 43.27
C LEU A 62 -3.29 8.06 43.18
N THR A 63 -3.85 8.10 41.97
CA THR A 63 -5.31 8.10 41.79
C THR A 63 -5.92 6.78 42.22
N LEU A 64 -5.27 5.66 41.90
CA LEU A 64 -5.69 4.32 42.29
C LEU A 64 -5.66 4.13 43.81
N VAL A 65 -4.60 4.56 44.49
CA VAL A 65 -4.49 4.54 45.97
C VAL A 65 -5.60 5.36 46.61
N GLY A 66 -5.91 6.54 46.06
CA GLY A 66 -7.03 7.36 46.53
C GLY A 66 -8.39 6.67 46.36
N ALA A 67 -8.62 6.02 45.21
CA ALA A 67 -9.85 5.29 44.92
C ALA A 67 -10.03 4.03 45.80
N LEU A 68 -8.93 3.36 46.14
CA LEU A 68 -8.93 2.14 46.95
C LEU A 68 -8.86 2.41 48.45
N ALA A 69 -8.60 3.64 48.90
CA ALA A 69 -8.48 3.96 50.33
C ALA A 69 -9.64 3.43 51.22
N PRO A 70 -10.92 3.41 50.79
CA PRO A 70 -12.01 2.80 51.56
C PRO A 70 -11.89 1.28 51.75
N ASP A 71 -11.16 0.58 50.89
CA ASP A 71 -11.01 -0.89 50.89
C ASP A 71 -9.93 -1.37 51.87
N PHE A 72 -9.15 -0.46 52.46
CA PHE A 72 -8.03 -0.72 53.38
C PHE A 72 -8.28 -0.05 54.75
N PRO A 73 -8.85 -0.77 55.73
CA PRO A 73 -9.30 -0.18 57.01
C PRO A 73 -8.16 0.36 57.88
N ASP A 74 -6.94 -0.17 57.73
CA ASP A 74 -5.76 0.30 58.43
C ASP A 74 -5.01 1.42 57.69
N GLY A 75 -5.55 1.86 56.55
CA GLY A 75 -5.12 3.04 55.81
C GLY A 75 -4.27 2.73 54.58
N VAL A 76 -3.74 3.81 54.00
CA VAL A 76 -2.86 3.79 52.84
C VAL A 76 -1.61 4.62 53.12
N ALA A 77 -0.46 4.16 52.66
CA ALA A 77 0.82 4.84 52.84
C ALA A 77 1.53 5.02 51.50
N VAL A 78 2.03 6.24 51.24
CA VAL A 78 2.75 6.57 50.01
C VAL A 78 4.20 6.91 50.35
N VAL A 79 5.13 6.18 49.74
CA VAL A 79 6.56 6.36 49.88
C VAL A 79 7.12 6.84 48.54
N SER A 80 7.52 8.10 48.46
CA SER A 80 8.24 8.60 47.28
C SER A 80 9.72 8.25 47.40
N LEU A 81 10.22 7.45 46.47
CA LEU A 81 11.62 7.02 46.43
C LEU A 81 12.48 7.91 45.53
N ALA A 82 11.90 8.88 44.82
CA ALA A 82 12.58 9.66 43.78
C ALA A 82 13.81 10.47 44.25
N ALA A 83 13.90 10.82 45.53
CA ALA A 83 15.03 11.55 46.11
C ALA A 83 15.98 10.66 46.94
N VAL A 84 15.75 9.34 46.95
CA VAL A 84 16.55 8.39 47.73
C VAL A 84 17.78 7.99 46.91
N ARG A 85 18.94 7.92 47.58
CA ARG A 85 20.17 7.48 46.92
C ARG A 85 20.22 5.95 46.85
N ALA A 86 20.85 5.40 45.81
CA ALA A 86 20.97 3.96 45.59
C ALA A 86 21.66 3.19 46.74
N ASP A 87 22.50 3.87 47.52
CA ASP A 87 23.21 3.31 48.68
C ASP A 87 22.47 3.50 50.02
N ALA A 88 21.31 4.19 50.01
CA ALA A 88 20.60 4.51 51.24
C ALA A 88 19.76 3.32 51.75
N PRO A 89 19.72 3.05 53.07
CA PRO A 89 18.86 2.02 53.63
C PRO A 89 17.38 2.40 53.45
N LEU A 90 16.59 1.50 52.85
CA LEU A 90 15.19 1.73 52.49
C LEU A 90 14.23 1.68 53.70
N ALA A 91 14.51 0.83 54.69
CA ALA A 91 13.64 0.63 55.84
C ALA A 91 13.36 1.93 56.67
N PRO A 92 14.36 2.80 56.94
CA PRO A 92 14.13 4.12 57.53
C PRO A 92 13.17 5.02 56.72
N VAL A 93 13.23 4.97 55.39
CA VAL A 93 12.39 5.78 54.51
C VAL A 93 10.93 5.34 54.63
N VAL A 94 10.67 4.04 54.60
CA VAL A 94 9.34 3.46 54.80
C VAL A 94 8.82 3.73 56.22
N ALA A 95 9.66 3.56 57.25
CA ALA A 95 9.29 3.84 58.64
C ALA A 95 8.81 5.29 58.82
N ARG A 96 9.53 6.26 58.22
CA ARG A 96 9.16 7.68 58.26
C ARG A 96 7.84 7.95 57.56
N ALA A 97 7.61 7.35 56.39
CA ALA A 97 6.36 7.50 55.65
C ALA A 97 5.16 6.92 56.39
N LEU A 98 5.36 5.86 57.18
CA LEU A 98 4.36 5.28 58.08
C LEU A 98 4.16 6.08 59.38
N GLY A 99 4.89 7.19 59.58
CA GLY A 99 4.79 8.02 60.78
C GLY A 99 5.49 7.44 62.02
N LEU A 100 6.36 6.44 61.85
CA LEU A 100 7.08 5.81 62.96
C LEU A 100 8.19 6.74 63.45
N LYS A 101 8.17 7.05 64.75
CA LYS A 101 9.22 7.83 65.42
C LYS A 101 10.49 7.01 65.60
N ASP A 102 11.65 7.66 65.56
CA ASP A 102 12.93 7.03 65.85
C ASP A 102 12.97 6.40 67.24
N GLY A 103 13.58 5.23 67.35
CA GLY A 103 13.65 4.45 68.58
C GLY A 103 14.83 3.48 68.58
N ALA A 104 15.04 2.78 69.71
CA ALA A 104 16.20 1.90 69.91
C ALA A 104 16.19 0.62 69.04
N ALA A 105 15.02 0.22 68.53
CA ALA A 105 14.88 -0.94 67.65
C ALA A 105 15.24 -0.62 66.19
N GLU A 106 15.80 -1.61 65.50
CA GLU A 106 16.17 -1.53 64.09
C GLU A 106 14.95 -1.12 63.22
N PRO A 107 15.12 -0.21 62.23
CA PRO A 107 14.01 0.35 61.44
C PRO A 107 13.11 -0.69 60.76
N LEU A 108 13.66 -1.75 60.16
CA LEU A 108 12.87 -2.78 59.49
C LEU A 108 12.03 -3.58 60.50
N ALA A 109 12.58 -3.93 61.65
CA ALA A 109 11.84 -4.59 62.74
C ALA A 109 10.63 -3.77 63.19
N ARG A 110 10.77 -2.44 63.29
CA ARG A 110 9.65 -1.54 63.64
C ARG A 110 8.57 -1.50 62.57
N VAL A 111 8.95 -1.49 61.29
CA VAL A 111 8.00 -1.53 60.17
C VAL A 111 7.24 -2.86 60.17
N ARG A 112 7.93 -3.99 60.36
CA ARG A 112 7.31 -5.32 60.43
C ARG A 112 6.28 -5.41 61.56
N GLU A 113 6.65 -4.98 62.77
CA GLU A 113 5.73 -5.03 63.91
C GLU A 113 4.52 -4.10 63.71
N PHE A 114 4.74 -2.92 63.13
CA PHE A 114 3.64 -2.00 62.82
C PHE A 114 2.66 -2.60 61.80
N LEU A 115 3.14 -3.25 60.75
CA LEU A 115 2.31 -3.82 59.69
C LEU A 115 1.67 -5.16 60.08
N ARG A 116 2.14 -5.79 61.16
CA ARG A 116 1.65 -7.10 61.62
C ARG A 116 0.14 -7.04 61.91
N GLY A 117 -0.62 -7.86 61.19
CA GLY A 117 -2.08 -7.96 61.34
C GLY A 117 -2.88 -6.79 60.76
N ARG A 118 -2.24 -5.81 60.10
CA ARG A 118 -2.93 -4.66 59.48
C ARG A 118 -3.22 -4.91 58.01
N ARG A 119 -4.42 -4.55 57.57
CA ARG A 119 -4.84 -4.50 56.17
C ARG A 119 -4.62 -3.09 55.62
N LEU A 120 -3.40 -2.87 55.12
CA LEU A 120 -2.88 -1.59 54.65
C LEU A 120 -2.41 -1.69 53.19
N LEU A 121 -2.58 -0.62 52.42
CA LEU A 121 -2.00 -0.49 51.07
C LEU A 121 -0.75 0.41 51.11
N LEU A 122 0.39 -0.13 50.70
CA LEU A 122 1.67 0.58 50.65
C LEU A 122 2.07 0.85 49.18
N LEU A 123 2.14 2.13 48.80
CA LEU A 123 2.69 2.56 47.52
C LEU A 123 4.18 2.89 47.66
N LEU A 124 5.03 2.21 46.89
CA LEU A 124 6.44 2.54 46.69
C LEU A 124 6.60 3.16 45.30
N ASP A 125 6.71 4.49 45.23
CA ASP A 125 6.76 5.23 43.96
C ASP A 125 8.20 5.52 43.52
N ASN A 126 8.51 5.29 42.24
CA ASN A 126 9.80 5.53 41.57
C ASN A 126 10.93 4.58 42.00
N ALA A 127 10.66 3.27 42.02
CA ALA A 127 11.57 2.24 42.53
C ALA A 127 12.77 1.90 41.61
N GLU A 128 12.76 2.31 40.34
CA GLU A 128 13.68 1.82 39.29
C GLU A 128 15.19 2.02 39.53
N HIS A 129 15.57 2.90 40.44
CA HIS A 129 16.96 3.29 40.69
C HIS A 129 17.54 2.72 42.00
N LEU A 130 16.73 1.97 42.76
CA LEU A 130 17.10 1.47 44.08
C LEU A 130 17.17 -0.05 44.08
N PRO A 131 18.38 -0.64 44.16
CA PRO A 131 18.50 -2.07 44.39
C PRO A 131 17.91 -2.43 45.77
N GLY A 132 17.25 -3.59 45.88
CA GLY A 132 16.70 -4.09 47.14
C GLY A 132 15.25 -3.69 47.47
N VAL A 133 14.56 -2.91 46.63
CA VAL A 133 13.12 -2.63 46.81
C VAL A 133 12.28 -3.91 46.77
N GLY A 134 12.59 -4.81 45.83
CA GLY A 134 11.94 -6.12 45.75
C GLY A 134 12.17 -7.00 46.99
N GLU A 135 13.40 -7.02 47.50
CA GLU A 135 13.75 -7.77 48.72
C GLU A 135 13.01 -7.23 49.94
N LEU A 136 12.94 -5.90 50.08
CA LEU A 136 12.16 -5.24 51.13
C LEU A 136 10.67 -5.57 51.01
N ALA A 137 10.08 -5.48 49.81
CA ALA A 137 8.67 -5.77 49.60
C ALA A 137 8.33 -7.23 49.95
N GLN A 138 9.14 -8.20 49.50
CA GLN A 138 8.98 -9.60 49.88
C GLN A 138 9.08 -9.80 51.38
N ASP A 139 10.05 -9.14 52.02
CA ASP A 139 10.28 -9.26 53.45
C ASP A 139 9.09 -8.75 54.27
N LEU A 140 8.54 -7.59 53.89
CA LEU A 140 7.35 -7.04 54.53
C LEU A 140 6.13 -7.96 54.34
N LEU A 141 5.92 -8.46 53.11
CA LEU A 141 4.80 -9.38 52.80
C LEU A 141 4.89 -10.70 53.57
N ARG A 142 6.09 -11.24 53.81
CA ARG A 142 6.28 -12.44 54.64
C ARG A 142 5.85 -12.23 56.10
N HIS A 143 6.04 -11.02 56.64
CA HIS A 143 5.75 -10.72 58.06
C HIS A 143 4.37 -10.07 58.27
N ALA A 144 3.74 -9.56 57.21
CA ALA A 144 2.42 -8.92 57.23
C ALA A 144 1.52 -9.50 56.11
N PRO A 145 0.81 -10.61 56.35
CA PRO A 145 0.05 -11.32 55.31
C PRO A 145 -1.18 -10.56 54.79
N HIS A 146 -1.60 -9.48 55.45
CA HIS A 146 -2.70 -8.61 55.02
C HIS A 146 -2.23 -7.30 54.35
N LEU A 147 -0.91 -7.15 54.16
CA LEU A 147 -0.33 -6.02 53.45
C LEU A 147 -0.51 -6.20 51.93
N THR A 148 -0.91 -5.13 51.26
CA THR A 148 -0.85 -5.03 49.80
C THR A 148 0.18 -3.98 49.42
N VAL A 149 1.09 -4.31 48.49
CA VAL A 149 2.14 -3.41 48.02
C VAL A 149 1.90 -3.08 46.55
N LEU A 150 1.80 -1.79 46.25
CA LEU A 150 1.80 -1.26 44.90
C LEU A 150 3.15 -0.59 44.66
N VAL A 151 3.80 -0.89 43.54
CA VAL A 151 5.09 -0.29 43.18
C VAL A 151 4.96 0.40 41.83
N THR A 152 5.48 1.62 41.69
CA THR A 152 5.75 2.18 40.36
C THR A 152 7.23 2.04 40.05
N SER A 153 7.52 1.47 38.89
CA SER A 153 8.88 1.26 38.43
C SER A 153 8.91 1.35 36.90
N ARG A 154 10.09 1.48 36.32
CA ARG A 154 10.26 1.31 34.87
C ARG A 154 10.26 -0.15 34.48
N VAL A 155 10.82 -0.98 35.35
CA VAL A 155 11.09 -2.40 35.15
C VAL A 155 10.40 -3.20 36.26
N PRO A 156 9.95 -4.44 36.00
CA PRO A 156 9.54 -5.34 37.09
C PRO A 156 10.68 -5.55 38.09
N LEU A 157 10.34 -5.71 39.37
CA LEU A 157 11.28 -5.95 40.47
C LEU A 157 11.96 -7.32 40.42
N GLY A 158 11.39 -8.28 39.68
CA GLY A 158 11.96 -9.60 39.47
C GLY A 158 11.81 -10.54 40.67
N VAL A 159 10.70 -10.42 41.41
CA VAL A 159 10.48 -11.14 42.67
C VAL A 159 9.28 -12.10 42.60
N SER A 160 9.32 -13.22 43.32
CA SER A 160 8.36 -14.33 43.14
C SER A 160 6.88 -14.02 43.40
N LEU A 161 6.57 -13.00 44.22
CA LEU A 161 5.20 -12.60 44.55
C LEU A 161 4.69 -11.45 43.67
N GLU A 162 5.50 -10.96 42.73
CA GLU A 162 5.18 -9.82 41.89
C GLU A 162 4.20 -10.18 40.77
N ARG A 163 3.15 -9.36 40.67
CA ARG A 163 2.34 -9.24 39.47
C ARG A 163 2.73 -7.98 38.71
N ASP A 164 3.34 -8.15 37.55
CA ASP A 164 3.65 -7.03 36.65
C ASP A 164 2.41 -6.56 35.88
N TYR A 165 2.24 -5.25 35.78
CA TYR A 165 1.26 -4.57 34.94
C TYR A 165 1.99 -3.53 34.08
N ALA A 166 2.22 -3.86 32.81
CA ALA A 166 2.94 -2.98 31.88
C ALA A 166 2.04 -1.84 31.35
N LEU A 167 2.30 -0.61 31.79
CA LEU A 167 1.56 0.57 31.36
C LEU A 167 2.13 1.18 30.07
N GLY A 168 1.40 1.04 28.97
CA GLY A 168 1.68 1.72 27.70
C GLY A 168 1.31 3.22 27.71
N PRO A 169 1.59 3.99 26.64
CA PRO A 169 1.09 5.37 26.48
C PRO A 169 -0.42 5.44 26.31
N LEU A 170 -0.92 6.66 26.10
CA LEU A 170 -2.32 6.87 25.75
C LEU A 170 -2.61 6.43 24.33
N ALA A 171 -3.82 5.89 24.11
CA ALA A 171 -4.28 5.48 22.80
C ALA A 171 -4.26 6.65 21.80
N LEU A 172 -3.77 6.35 20.59
CA LEU A 172 -3.75 7.25 19.44
C LEU A 172 -5.04 7.09 18.62
N PRO A 173 -5.49 8.14 17.91
CA PRO A 173 -6.59 8.00 16.98
C PRO A 173 -6.22 7.09 15.80
N PRO A 174 -7.16 6.29 15.25
CA PRO A 174 -6.89 5.42 14.13
C PRO A 174 -6.61 6.21 12.82
N PRO A 175 -5.86 5.65 11.86
CA PRO A 175 -5.63 6.28 10.57
C PRO A 175 -6.96 6.55 9.83
N GLY A 176 -7.15 7.77 9.33
CA GLY A 176 -8.39 8.15 8.64
C GLY A 176 -9.61 8.39 9.55
N ALA A 177 -9.40 8.51 10.86
CA ALA A 177 -10.46 8.77 11.85
C ALA A 177 -11.28 10.04 11.52
N THR A 178 -12.58 9.96 11.80
CA THR A 178 -13.50 11.10 11.77
C THR A 178 -13.20 12.10 12.89
N PHE A 179 -13.71 13.33 12.77
CA PHE A 179 -13.54 14.35 13.82
C PHE A 179 -14.00 13.89 15.20
N GLY A 180 -15.12 13.15 15.28
CA GLY A 180 -15.62 12.61 16.55
C GLY A 180 -14.66 11.60 17.19
N GLU A 181 -14.08 10.72 16.37
CA GLU A 181 -13.09 9.73 16.83
C GLU A 181 -11.77 10.39 17.24
N LEU A 182 -11.31 11.41 16.49
CA LEU A 182 -10.14 12.21 16.85
C LEU A 182 -10.34 12.90 18.21
N ALA A 183 -11.51 13.52 18.42
CA ALA A 183 -11.83 14.22 19.65
C ALA A 183 -11.97 13.28 20.87
N ALA A 184 -12.36 12.03 20.65
CA ALA A 184 -12.51 11.01 21.68
C ALA A 184 -11.19 10.33 22.08
N ALA A 185 -10.15 10.44 21.25
CA ALA A 185 -8.87 9.79 21.51
C ALA A 185 -8.21 10.34 22.80
N PRO A 186 -7.79 9.48 23.75
CA PRO A 186 -7.18 9.90 25.02
C PRO A 186 -5.97 10.83 24.88
N SER A 187 -5.11 10.58 23.89
CA SER A 187 -3.93 11.41 23.60
C SER A 187 -4.33 12.83 23.15
N VAL A 188 -5.35 12.96 22.31
CA VAL A 188 -5.89 14.25 21.83
C VAL A 188 -6.58 15.00 22.96
N GLU A 189 -7.35 14.30 23.81
CA GLU A 189 -8.00 14.91 24.96
C GLU A 189 -7.00 15.47 25.97
N LEU A 190 -5.90 14.74 26.23
CA LEU A 190 -4.84 15.24 27.11
C LEU A 190 -4.20 16.50 26.51
N PHE A 191 -3.84 16.48 25.23
CA PHE A 191 -3.29 17.65 24.56
C PHE A 191 -4.25 18.84 24.64
N ARG A 192 -5.54 18.64 24.34
CA ARG A 192 -6.59 19.68 24.40
C ARG A 192 -6.68 20.31 25.78
N ARG A 193 -6.70 19.50 26.86
CA ARG A 193 -6.77 20.00 28.23
C ARG A 193 -5.55 20.84 28.60
N ARG A 194 -4.36 20.39 28.21
CA ARG A 194 -3.09 21.08 28.51
C ARG A 194 -2.92 22.36 27.69
N ALA A 195 -3.31 22.34 26.42
CA ALA A 195 -3.33 23.52 25.57
C ALA A 195 -4.29 24.58 26.13
N ARG A 196 -5.49 24.18 26.59
CA ARG A 196 -6.44 25.09 27.24
C ARG A 196 -5.92 25.72 28.53
N ALA A 197 -5.08 25.00 29.28
CA ALA A 197 -4.49 25.51 30.51
C ALA A 197 -3.52 26.67 30.26
N VAL A 198 -2.85 26.70 29.10
CA VAL A 198 -1.91 27.78 28.71
C VAL A 198 -2.51 28.80 27.74
N ARG A 199 -3.56 28.42 26.99
CA ARG A 199 -4.29 29.24 26.03
C ARG A 199 -5.80 29.02 26.19
N ARG A 200 -6.46 29.94 26.90
CA ARG A 200 -7.87 29.78 27.34
C ARG A 200 -8.88 29.65 26.20
N ASP A 201 -8.62 30.27 25.05
CA ASP A 201 -9.46 30.25 23.84
C ASP A 201 -9.24 29.00 22.98
N PHE A 202 -8.34 28.07 23.36
CA PHE A 202 -8.07 26.89 22.56
C PHE A 202 -9.28 25.95 22.45
N THR A 203 -9.77 25.74 21.23
CA THR A 203 -10.80 24.76 20.89
C THR A 203 -10.34 23.82 19.80
N LEU A 204 -10.62 22.53 19.97
CA LEU A 204 -10.44 21.54 18.91
C LEU A 204 -11.56 21.73 17.87
N THR A 205 -11.18 21.91 16.60
CA THR A 205 -12.11 22.11 15.48
C THR A 205 -11.81 21.09 14.38
N PRO A 206 -12.73 20.84 13.43
CA PRO A 206 -12.49 19.93 12.31
C PRO A 206 -11.22 20.25 11.51
N GLU A 207 -10.86 21.53 11.44
CA GLU A 207 -9.70 22.03 10.68
C GLU A 207 -8.38 21.73 11.39
N ASN A 208 -8.31 21.90 12.72
CA ASN A 208 -7.07 21.73 13.48
C ASN A 208 -6.90 20.32 14.09
N ALA A 209 -7.96 19.52 14.16
CA ALA A 209 -7.92 18.18 14.72
C ALA A 209 -6.93 17.23 14.03
N PRO A 210 -6.77 17.23 12.69
CA PRO A 210 -5.75 16.43 12.03
C PRO A 210 -4.32 16.81 12.45
N ALA A 211 -4.05 18.11 12.65
CA ALA A 211 -2.74 18.57 13.10
C ALA A 211 -2.46 18.17 14.55
N VAL A 212 -3.46 18.28 15.45
CA VAL A 212 -3.34 17.79 16.84
C VAL A 212 -3.12 16.28 16.88
N ALA A 213 -3.85 15.52 16.07
CA ALA A 213 -3.65 14.07 15.97
C ALA A 213 -2.25 13.72 15.42
N GLY A 214 -1.74 14.50 14.46
CA GLY A 214 -0.36 14.40 13.98
C GLY A 214 0.65 14.64 15.11
N VAL A 215 0.44 15.66 15.95
CA VAL A 215 1.28 15.92 17.13
C VAL A 215 1.22 14.73 18.09
N CYS A 216 0.03 14.20 18.37
CA CYS A 216 -0.13 13.05 19.26
C CYS A 216 0.57 11.81 18.74
N ALA A 217 0.43 11.52 17.45
CA ALA A 217 1.09 10.40 16.79
C ALA A 217 2.61 10.55 16.82
N ARG A 218 3.15 11.74 16.52
CA ARG A 218 4.59 12.03 16.56
C ARG A 218 5.21 11.87 17.94
N LEU A 219 4.41 12.06 18.99
CA LEU A 219 4.81 11.93 20.39
C LEU A 219 4.41 10.58 21.00
N ASP A 220 4.01 9.61 20.17
CA ASP A 220 3.64 8.24 20.54
C ASP A 220 2.60 8.13 21.67
N GLY A 221 1.76 9.16 21.83
CA GLY A 221 0.77 9.22 22.91
C GLY A 221 1.38 9.32 24.32
N LEU A 222 2.67 9.66 24.45
CA LEU A 222 3.36 9.79 25.74
C LEU A 222 2.82 11.00 26.52
N PRO A 223 2.17 10.82 27.69
CA PRO A 223 1.57 11.92 28.44
C PRO A 223 2.52 13.09 28.73
N LEU A 224 3.75 12.81 29.17
CA LEU A 224 4.72 13.86 29.46
C LEU A 224 5.10 14.65 28.20
N ALA A 225 5.28 13.98 27.07
CA ALA A 225 5.61 14.64 25.80
C ALA A 225 4.45 15.52 25.31
N LEU A 226 3.22 15.00 25.41
CA LEU A 226 2.00 15.74 25.08
C LEU A 226 1.82 16.99 25.96
N GLU A 227 2.12 16.89 27.26
CA GLU A 227 2.08 18.02 28.19
C GLU A 227 3.08 19.12 27.80
N LEU A 228 4.32 18.72 27.48
CA LEU A 228 5.38 19.64 27.09
C LEU A 228 5.09 20.30 25.74
N ALA A 229 4.61 19.54 24.76
CA ALA A 229 4.20 20.09 23.46
C ALA A 229 3.01 21.05 23.60
N ALA A 230 2.01 20.69 24.39
CA ALA A 230 0.82 21.53 24.60
C ALA A 230 1.15 22.86 25.31
N ALA A 231 2.24 22.94 26.08
CA ALA A 231 2.69 24.19 26.69
C ALA A 231 3.05 25.26 25.64
N HIS A 232 3.45 24.86 24.43
CA HIS A 232 3.76 25.75 23.30
C HIS A 232 2.54 26.25 22.54
N ALA A 233 1.33 25.77 22.88
CA ALA A 233 0.09 26.24 22.27
C ALA A 233 -0.21 27.72 22.54
N ARG A 234 0.53 28.35 23.47
CA ARG A 234 0.52 29.80 23.70
C ARG A 234 1.09 30.59 22.51
N THR A 235 2.07 30.03 21.82
CA THR A 235 2.86 30.72 20.78
C THR A 235 2.73 30.10 19.40
N LEU A 236 2.44 28.80 19.32
CA LEU A 236 2.34 28.04 18.07
C LEU A 236 0.92 27.52 17.85
N SER A 237 0.42 27.57 16.60
CA SER A 237 -0.78 26.82 16.22
C SER A 237 -0.49 25.32 16.18
N PRO A 238 -1.50 24.43 16.21
CA PRO A 238 -1.29 22.98 16.08
C PRO A 238 -0.51 22.59 14.82
N GLU A 239 -0.76 23.25 13.69
CA GLU A 239 -0.08 23.00 12.41
C GLU A 239 1.38 23.43 12.48
N ALA A 240 1.66 24.61 13.04
CA ALA A 240 3.02 25.09 13.24
C ALA A 240 3.77 24.20 14.22
N LEU A 241 3.12 23.80 15.32
CA LEU A 241 3.68 22.87 16.30
C LEU A 241 4.05 21.55 15.64
N LEU A 242 3.16 20.94 14.86
CA LEU A 242 3.43 19.71 14.13
C LEU A 242 4.63 19.86 13.19
N GLY A 243 4.73 20.96 12.45
CA GLY A 243 5.86 21.24 11.56
C GLY A 243 7.21 21.40 12.28
N HIS A 244 7.20 21.80 13.55
CA HIS A 244 8.42 21.99 14.36
C HIS A 244 8.78 20.77 15.22
N LEU A 245 7.98 19.70 15.22
CA LEU A 245 8.29 18.43 15.91
C LEU A 245 9.22 17.53 15.09
N HIS A 246 10.06 18.12 14.25
CA HIS A 246 11.13 17.39 13.57
C HIS A 246 12.36 18.31 13.44
N PRO A 247 13.35 18.21 14.35
CA PRO A 247 13.45 17.29 15.50
C PRO A 247 12.54 17.71 16.69
N SER A 248 11.95 16.75 17.40
CA SER A 248 11.00 16.98 18.50
C SER A 248 11.68 17.38 19.82
N LEU A 249 12.83 16.78 20.14
CA LEU A 249 13.47 16.92 21.47
C LEU A 249 13.79 18.37 21.92
N PRO A 250 14.25 19.30 21.06
CA PRO A 250 14.48 20.68 21.46
C PRO A 250 13.21 21.37 21.97
N LEU A 251 12.06 21.05 21.37
CA LEU A 251 10.77 21.62 21.70
C LEU A 251 10.17 20.98 22.98
N LEU A 252 10.57 19.77 23.33
CA LEU A 252 10.10 19.03 24.53
C LEU A 252 10.96 19.29 25.78
N SER A 253 11.39 20.53 25.97
CA SER A 253 12.23 20.99 27.10
C SER A 253 11.56 22.12 27.90
N GLY A 254 12.00 22.33 29.14
CA GLY A 254 11.53 23.47 29.96
C GLY A 254 10.24 23.21 30.76
N GLY A 255 10.01 21.96 31.18
CA GLY A 255 8.89 21.60 32.05
C GLY A 255 8.90 22.33 33.40
N PRO A 256 7.79 22.28 34.16
CA PRO A 256 7.63 23.01 35.41
C PRO A 256 8.79 22.82 36.40
N ALA A 257 9.24 23.91 37.03
CA ALA A 257 10.43 23.92 37.89
C ALA A 257 10.28 23.08 39.17
N ASP A 258 9.05 22.83 39.60
CA ASP A 258 8.66 21.98 40.73
C ASP A 258 8.80 20.47 40.46
N ARG A 259 9.05 20.07 39.20
CA ARG A 259 9.35 18.67 38.85
C ARG A 259 10.84 18.34 39.02
N PRO A 260 11.19 17.09 39.39
CA PRO A 260 12.57 16.60 39.37
C PRO A 260 13.24 16.83 38.01
N GLU A 261 14.55 17.07 37.99
CA GLU A 261 15.29 17.45 36.77
C GLU A 261 15.07 16.48 35.59
N HIS A 262 15.02 15.18 35.86
CA HIS A 262 14.78 14.13 34.87
C HIS A 262 13.34 14.14 34.30
N GLN A 263 12.38 14.85 34.91
CA GLN A 263 11.00 15.00 34.44
C GLN A 263 10.72 16.39 33.83
N ARG A 264 11.76 17.24 33.69
CA ARG A 264 11.65 18.59 33.08
C ARG A 264 11.77 18.57 31.56
N SER A 265 12.24 17.48 30.95
CA SER A 265 12.23 17.28 29.50
C SER A 265 12.16 15.80 29.15
N VAL A 266 11.60 15.48 27.98
CA VAL A 266 11.59 14.10 27.45
C VAL A 266 13.03 13.60 27.26
N ARG A 267 13.93 14.46 26.78
CA ARG A 267 15.36 14.18 26.62
C ARG A 267 16.01 13.76 27.94
N ALA A 268 15.77 14.48 29.03
CA ALA A 268 16.33 14.15 30.34
C ALA A 268 15.76 12.84 30.90
N THR A 269 14.47 12.57 30.66
CA THR A 269 13.84 11.30 31.04
C THR A 269 14.52 10.11 30.35
N ILE A 270 14.79 10.22 29.05
CA ILE A 270 15.44 9.16 28.25
C ILE A 270 16.92 9.02 28.65
N ALA A 271 17.65 10.13 28.79
CA ALA A 271 19.06 10.10 29.19
C ALA A 271 19.27 9.41 30.55
N TRP A 272 18.35 9.66 31.50
CA TRP A 272 18.37 8.97 32.79
C TRP A 272 18.07 7.46 32.65
N SER A 273 17.15 7.06 31.75
CA SER A 273 16.92 5.64 31.43
C SER A 273 18.16 4.97 30.84
N GLU A 274 18.86 5.63 29.93
CA GLU A 274 20.07 5.10 29.30
C GLU A 274 21.21 4.95 30.33
N ALA A 275 21.33 5.87 31.29
CA ALA A 275 22.38 5.84 32.31
C ALA A 275 22.30 4.63 33.25
N LEU A 276 21.13 3.98 33.36
CA LEU A 276 20.92 2.76 34.15
C LEU A 276 21.35 1.49 33.40
N LEU A 277 21.63 1.58 32.10
CA LEU A 277 22.01 0.42 31.28
C LEU A 277 23.53 0.15 31.32
N PRO A 278 23.94 -1.12 31.27
CA PRO A 278 25.34 -1.48 31.03
C PRO A 278 25.77 -1.07 29.60
N ASP A 279 27.08 -0.81 29.41
CA ASP A 279 27.64 -0.29 28.15
C ASP A 279 27.22 -1.08 26.90
N PRO A 280 27.19 -2.44 26.90
CA PRO A 280 26.78 -3.19 25.73
C PRO A 280 25.32 -2.97 25.32
N ALA A 281 24.42 -2.69 26.27
CA ALA A 281 23.00 -2.41 25.98
C ALA A 281 22.80 -0.97 25.49
N ARG A 282 23.60 -0.01 25.99
CA ARG A 282 23.62 1.37 25.47
C ARG A 282 24.00 1.40 23.99
N ALA A 283 24.97 0.59 23.57
CA ALA A 283 25.36 0.48 22.17
C ALA A 283 24.21 -0.05 21.28
N VAL A 284 23.45 -1.06 21.75
CA VAL A 284 22.29 -1.59 21.00
C VAL A 284 21.16 -0.56 20.91
N LEU A 285 20.85 0.16 21.99
CA LEU A 285 19.85 1.25 21.98
C LEU A 285 20.20 2.29 20.91
N ARG A 286 21.46 2.71 20.86
CA ARG A 286 21.94 3.68 19.89
C ARG A 286 21.88 3.11 18.49
N ALA A 287 22.33 1.88 18.26
CA ALA A 287 22.26 1.22 16.94
C ALA A 287 20.82 1.10 16.43
N LEU A 288 19.85 0.79 17.31
CA LEU A 288 18.43 0.71 16.99
C LEU A 288 17.86 2.03 16.43
N GLY A 289 18.46 3.18 16.76
CA GLY A 289 18.09 4.48 16.18
C GLY A 289 18.19 4.53 14.66
N THR A 290 19.02 3.66 14.06
CA THR A 290 19.20 3.53 12.60
C THR A 290 17.97 2.97 11.90
N PHE A 291 17.18 2.14 12.58
CA PHE A 291 15.98 1.52 12.02
C PHE A 291 14.80 2.48 12.07
N VAL A 292 13.87 2.32 11.14
CA VAL A 292 12.59 3.02 11.03
C VAL A 292 11.48 1.97 11.21
N ASP A 293 10.48 2.27 12.04
CA ASP A 293 9.36 1.36 12.34
C ASP A 293 9.76 0.02 12.99
N GLY A 294 10.95 -0.02 13.58
CA GLY A 294 11.49 -1.18 14.31
C GLY A 294 12.31 -2.15 13.47
N ALA A 295 12.74 -3.23 14.12
CA ALA A 295 13.63 -4.24 13.55
C ALA A 295 13.27 -5.65 14.00
N ASP A 296 13.53 -6.64 13.14
CA ASP A 296 13.56 -8.05 13.54
C ASP A 296 14.92 -8.39 14.19
N LEU A 297 14.97 -9.52 14.91
CA LEU A 297 16.20 -9.96 15.60
C LEU A 297 17.39 -10.14 14.64
N PRO A 298 17.24 -10.77 13.45
CA PRO A 298 18.33 -10.86 12.48
C PRO A 298 18.85 -9.50 12.01
N GLY A 299 17.97 -8.51 11.83
CA GLY A 299 18.33 -7.14 11.50
C GLY A 299 19.17 -6.49 12.59
N VAL A 300 18.72 -6.57 13.86
CA VAL A 300 19.48 -6.02 15.00
C VAL A 300 20.86 -6.68 15.10
N ALA A 301 20.93 -8.00 14.98
CA ALA A 301 22.20 -8.74 14.99
C ALA A 301 23.13 -8.28 13.85
N ALA A 302 22.62 -8.16 12.63
CA ALA A 302 23.39 -7.72 11.47
C ALA A 302 23.93 -6.27 11.63
N VAL A 303 23.12 -5.35 12.17
CA VAL A 303 23.53 -3.95 12.36
C VAL A 303 24.49 -3.78 13.53
N THR A 304 24.28 -4.49 14.62
CA THR A 304 25.17 -4.41 15.79
C THR A 304 26.46 -5.20 15.61
N GLY A 305 26.46 -6.21 14.73
CA GLY A 305 27.57 -7.16 14.55
C GLY A 305 27.63 -8.23 15.64
N LEU A 306 26.53 -8.43 16.37
CA LEU A 306 26.42 -9.38 17.47
C LEU A 306 25.81 -10.71 16.97
N ALA A 307 26.07 -11.81 17.69
CA ALA A 307 25.29 -13.04 17.49
C ALA A 307 23.83 -12.82 17.94
N GLU A 308 22.87 -13.52 17.33
CA GLU A 308 21.43 -13.28 17.60
C GLU A 308 21.05 -13.46 19.08
N GLY A 309 21.52 -14.51 19.76
CA GLY A 309 21.24 -14.71 21.19
C GLY A 309 21.80 -13.59 22.08
N GLU A 310 22.92 -13.02 21.66
CA GLU A 310 23.58 -11.89 22.31
C GLU A 310 22.83 -10.56 22.06
N ALA A 311 22.30 -10.36 20.85
CA ALA A 311 21.43 -9.24 20.54
C ALA A 311 20.11 -9.33 21.31
N LEU A 312 19.53 -10.54 21.41
CA LEU A 312 18.30 -10.80 22.15
C LEU A 312 18.45 -10.46 23.63
N ALA A 313 19.50 -10.94 24.30
CA ALA A 313 19.73 -10.65 25.71
C ALA A 313 19.83 -9.13 26.00
N ARG A 314 20.42 -8.36 25.07
CA ARG A 314 20.52 -6.90 25.18
C ARG A 314 19.17 -6.23 24.89
N LEU A 315 18.40 -6.73 23.92
CA LEU A 315 17.04 -6.27 23.63
C LEU A 315 16.09 -6.52 24.80
N GLU A 316 16.16 -7.68 25.45
CA GLU A 316 15.40 -8.01 26.67
C GLU A 316 15.70 -7.01 27.79
N LEU A 317 16.95 -6.58 27.93
CA LEU A 317 17.32 -5.55 28.90
C LEU A 317 16.75 -4.16 28.51
N LEU A 318 16.72 -3.82 27.22
CA LEU A 318 16.12 -2.57 26.76
C LEU A 318 14.59 -2.58 26.89
N VAL A 319 13.96 -3.72 26.67
CA VAL A 319 12.53 -3.94 26.90
C VAL A 319 12.23 -3.82 28.39
N SER A 320 13.02 -4.46 29.26
CA SER A 320 12.81 -4.36 30.70
C SER A 320 12.90 -2.91 31.17
N HIS A 321 13.83 -2.11 30.62
CA HIS A 321 13.98 -0.67 30.91
C HIS A 321 12.95 0.24 30.22
N GLY A 322 11.99 -0.33 29.48
CA GLY A 322 10.94 0.43 28.79
C GLY A 322 11.46 1.35 27.67
N LEU A 323 12.65 1.06 27.13
CA LEU A 323 13.27 1.82 26.05
C LEU A 323 12.95 1.24 24.67
N VAL A 324 12.62 -0.06 24.61
CA VAL A 324 12.23 -0.78 23.41
C VAL A 324 10.86 -1.41 23.63
N ARG A 325 10.02 -1.38 22.60
CA ARG A 325 8.73 -2.07 22.57
C ARG A 325 8.87 -3.44 21.92
N PRO A 326 8.54 -4.53 22.62
CA PRO A 326 8.35 -5.81 21.98
C PRO A 326 7.03 -5.80 21.22
N GLY A 327 7.01 -6.48 20.09
CA GLY A 327 5.84 -6.74 19.26
C GLY A 327 6.06 -8.01 18.46
N GLU A 328 5.08 -8.35 17.63
CA GLU A 328 5.08 -9.57 16.84
C GLU A 328 4.66 -9.25 15.42
N ASN A 329 5.37 -9.81 14.45
CA ASN A 329 4.98 -9.79 13.05
C ASN A 329 3.79 -10.75 12.82
N PRO A 330 3.02 -10.60 11.72
CA PRO A 330 1.90 -11.51 11.42
C PRO A 330 2.28 -12.99 11.27
N ASP A 331 3.56 -13.28 11.04
CA ASP A 331 4.12 -14.63 10.94
C ASP A 331 4.61 -15.20 12.29
N GLY A 332 4.39 -14.46 13.39
CA GLY A 332 4.77 -14.84 14.74
C GLY A 332 6.19 -14.48 15.16
N THR A 333 6.96 -13.81 14.29
CA THR A 333 8.34 -13.45 14.60
C THR A 333 8.44 -12.19 15.46
N PRO A 334 9.40 -12.10 16.42
CA PRO A 334 9.51 -10.95 17.31
C PRO A 334 9.98 -9.70 16.55
N ARG A 335 9.36 -8.56 16.89
CA ARG A 335 9.73 -7.23 16.37
C ARG A 335 10.02 -6.28 17.53
N PHE A 336 11.06 -5.48 17.38
CA PHE A 336 11.52 -4.54 18.39
C PHE A 336 11.43 -3.11 17.85
N GLY A 337 10.55 -2.30 18.44
CA GLY A 337 10.33 -0.90 18.04
C GLY A 337 10.92 0.09 19.03
N LEU A 338 11.45 1.20 18.54
CA LEU A 338 11.70 2.38 19.36
C LEU A 338 10.52 3.34 19.25
N LEU A 339 10.23 4.04 20.35
CA LEU A 339 9.41 5.24 20.26
C LEU A 339 10.14 6.31 19.48
N GLU A 340 9.44 7.14 18.72
CA GLU A 340 10.06 8.14 17.86
C GLU A 340 10.91 9.12 18.67
N THR A 341 10.45 9.52 19.86
CA THR A 341 11.24 10.36 20.78
C THR A 341 12.51 9.67 21.30
N ILE A 342 12.48 8.35 21.51
CA ILE A 342 13.65 7.56 21.90
C ILE A 342 14.59 7.35 20.72
N ARG A 343 14.03 7.16 19.52
CA ARG A 343 14.77 7.05 18.27
C ARG A 343 15.49 8.35 17.93
N GLU A 344 14.83 9.50 18.03
CA GLU A 344 15.47 10.82 17.89
C GLU A 344 16.61 10.99 18.90
N TYR A 345 16.40 10.59 20.15
CA TYR A 345 17.46 10.64 21.17
C TYR A 345 18.64 9.72 20.81
N ALA A 346 18.36 8.50 20.35
CA ALA A 346 19.38 7.57 19.91
C ALA A 346 20.19 8.14 18.74
N LEU A 347 19.54 8.76 17.76
CA LEU A 347 20.19 9.47 16.63
C LEU A 347 21.04 10.66 17.10
N GLU A 348 20.55 11.49 18.03
CA GLU A 348 21.34 12.59 18.64
C GLU A 348 22.60 12.06 19.36
N ARG A 349 22.51 10.87 19.97
CA ARG A 349 23.67 10.21 20.62
C ARG A 349 24.62 9.58 19.61
N GLN A 350 24.13 9.17 18.44
CA GLN A 350 24.96 8.63 17.35
C GLN A 350 25.91 9.68 16.77
N GLU A 351 25.51 10.95 16.67
CA GLU A 351 26.36 12.01 16.07
C GLU A 351 27.74 12.15 16.73
N ALA A 352 27.84 11.81 18.02
CA ALA A 352 29.08 11.89 18.79
C ALA A 352 29.96 10.62 18.72
N LEU A 353 29.51 9.57 18.01
CA LEU A 353 30.14 8.25 18.03
C LEU A 353 30.79 7.89 16.70
N SER A 354 31.99 7.31 16.78
CA SER A 354 32.71 6.78 15.61
C SER A 354 32.01 5.56 14.97
N GLU A 355 31.21 4.82 15.74
CA GLU A 355 30.54 3.59 15.30
C GLU A 355 29.33 3.84 14.38
N THR A 356 28.79 5.06 14.36
CA THR A 356 27.55 5.41 13.64
C THR A 356 27.60 5.09 12.15
N ALA A 357 28.70 5.48 11.48
CA ALA A 357 28.90 5.17 10.06
C ALA A 357 28.95 3.65 9.81
N SER A 358 29.46 2.88 10.78
CA SER A 358 29.51 1.41 10.73
C SER A 358 28.11 0.80 10.82
N TRP A 359 27.26 1.30 11.74
CA TRP A 359 25.87 0.86 11.88
C TRP A 359 25.04 1.13 10.64
N GLN A 360 25.09 2.36 10.12
CA GLN A 360 24.36 2.73 8.90
C GLN A 360 24.82 1.92 7.67
N ALA A 361 26.13 1.66 7.55
CA ALA A 361 26.66 0.80 6.50
C ALA A 361 26.21 -0.67 6.62
N ARG A 362 26.15 -1.23 7.84
CA ARG A 362 25.62 -2.59 8.05
C ARG A 362 24.11 -2.65 7.82
N HIS A 363 23.38 -1.62 8.22
CA HIS A 363 21.95 -1.49 7.95
C HIS A 363 21.65 -1.50 6.44
N ALA A 364 22.34 -0.67 5.66
CA ALA A 364 22.15 -0.65 4.22
C ALA A 364 22.49 -1.99 3.53
N ARG A 365 23.55 -2.68 3.99
CA ARG A 365 23.90 -4.02 3.47
C ARG A 365 22.87 -5.08 3.85
N HIS A 366 22.36 -5.04 5.08
CA HIS A 366 21.32 -5.95 5.56
C HIS A 366 20.05 -5.79 4.72
N PHE A 367 19.55 -4.57 4.55
CA PHE A 367 18.35 -4.33 3.77
C PHE A 367 18.53 -4.56 2.26
N LEU A 368 19.74 -4.45 1.70
CA LEU A 368 20.01 -4.98 0.36
C LEU A 368 19.83 -6.50 0.30
N ALA A 369 20.37 -7.25 1.27
CA ALA A 369 20.21 -8.70 1.30
C ALA A 369 18.73 -9.11 1.41
N VAL A 370 17.97 -8.42 2.27
CA VAL A 370 16.51 -8.61 2.40
C VAL A 370 15.80 -8.32 1.07
N ALA A 371 16.09 -7.19 0.42
CA ALA A 371 15.48 -6.83 -0.86
C ALA A 371 15.75 -7.87 -1.96
N LEU A 372 16.99 -8.34 -2.09
CA LEU A 372 17.37 -9.34 -3.09
C LEU A 372 16.71 -10.71 -2.85
N THR A 373 16.53 -11.10 -1.58
CA THR A 373 15.79 -12.33 -1.25
C THR A 373 14.32 -12.19 -1.61
N LEU A 374 13.69 -11.07 -1.24
CA LEU A 374 12.27 -10.85 -1.46
C LEU A 374 11.94 -10.67 -2.94
N ASP A 375 12.79 -10.02 -3.73
CA ASP A 375 12.59 -9.84 -5.17
C ASP A 375 12.40 -11.18 -5.92
N ARG A 376 13.13 -12.23 -5.51
CA ARG A 376 12.97 -13.58 -6.05
C ARG A 376 11.65 -14.23 -5.65
N GLU A 377 11.15 -13.93 -4.45
CA GLU A 377 9.92 -14.51 -3.91
C GLU A 377 8.65 -13.81 -4.42
N VAL A 378 8.76 -12.55 -4.87
CA VAL A 378 7.64 -11.74 -5.42
C VAL A 378 6.99 -12.39 -6.65
N TRP A 379 7.73 -13.24 -7.37
CA TRP A 379 7.25 -13.93 -8.57
C TRP A 379 6.92 -15.42 -8.34
N GLY A 380 6.98 -15.89 -7.10
CA GLY A 380 6.73 -17.29 -6.72
C GLY A 380 5.51 -17.49 -5.83
N GLU A 381 5.37 -18.70 -5.28
CA GLU A 381 4.25 -19.09 -4.41
C GLU A 381 4.15 -18.25 -3.12
N ARG A 382 5.26 -17.62 -2.71
CA ARG A 382 5.34 -16.75 -1.51
C ARG A 382 5.06 -15.27 -1.79
N GLN A 383 4.60 -14.92 -2.99
CA GLN A 383 4.38 -13.53 -3.42
C GLN A 383 3.67 -12.66 -2.35
N GLY A 384 2.53 -13.11 -1.82
CA GLY A 384 1.76 -12.33 -0.84
C GLY A 384 2.53 -12.05 0.46
N ALA A 385 3.27 -13.03 0.96
CA ALA A 385 4.08 -12.87 2.16
C ALA A 385 5.30 -11.97 1.91
N ALA A 386 5.95 -12.10 0.75
CA ALA A 386 7.09 -11.28 0.36
C ALA A 386 6.70 -9.80 0.22
N LEU A 387 5.59 -9.53 -0.46
CA LEU A 387 5.02 -8.20 -0.63
C LEU A 387 4.63 -7.57 0.71
N ALA A 388 3.97 -8.32 1.59
CA ALA A 388 3.62 -7.84 2.93
C ALA A 388 4.86 -7.50 3.78
N ARG A 389 5.97 -8.24 3.63
CA ARG A 389 7.23 -7.90 4.30
C ARG A 389 7.89 -6.67 3.70
N LEU A 390 7.88 -6.53 2.37
CA LEU A 390 8.41 -5.34 1.69
C LEU A 390 7.71 -4.07 2.18
N GLU A 391 6.39 -4.10 2.30
CA GLU A 391 5.59 -2.98 2.82
C GLU A 391 5.94 -2.64 4.27
N ARG A 392 6.05 -3.65 5.15
CA ARG A 392 6.42 -3.44 6.56
C ARG A 392 7.80 -2.83 6.73
N GLU A 393 8.75 -3.20 5.87
CA GLU A 393 10.14 -2.71 5.93
C GLU A 393 10.37 -1.46 5.07
N HIS A 394 9.32 -0.86 4.48
CA HIS A 394 9.46 0.27 3.54
C HIS A 394 10.16 1.48 4.16
N GLY A 395 9.89 1.78 5.44
CA GLY A 395 10.61 2.81 6.20
C GLY A 395 12.12 2.53 6.28
N ASN A 396 12.50 1.28 6.58
CA ASN A 396 13.89 0.85 6.64
C ASN A 396 14.57 0.89 5.26
N PHE A 397 13.87 0.49 4.20
CA PHE A 397 14.39 0.59 2.83
C PHE A 397 14.66 2.04 2.43
N ARG A 398 13.76 2.98 2.73
CA ARG A 398 13.98 4.41 2.48
C ARG A 398 15.21 4.93 3.22
N ALA A 399 15.36 4.60 4.50
CA ALA A 399 16.50 5.04 5.30
C ALA A 399 17.83 4.44 4.78
N ALA A 400 17.84 3.15 4.47
CA ALA A 400 18.97 2.45 3.86
C ALA A 400 19.37 3.06 2.51
N LEU A 401 18.38 3.37 1.67
CA LEU A 401 18.59 3.90 0.32
C LEU A 401 19.10 5.34 0.36
N ALA A 402 18.51 6.19 1.20
CA ALA A 402 18.98 7.56 1.39
C ALA A 402 20.46 7.58 1.81
N TRP A 403 20.80 6.82 2.85
CA TRP A 403 22.18 6.73 3.33
C TRP A 403 23.14 6.17 2.26
N ALA A 404 22.74 5.08 1.59
CA ALA A 404 23.59 4.41 0.61
C ALA A 404 23.84 5.27 -0.64
N LEU A 405 22.86 6.05 -1.10
CA LEU A 405 23.07 6.96 -2.24
C LEU A 405 24.05 8.09 -1.89
N ASP A 406 24.07 8.55 -0.65
CA ASP A 406 24.97 9.64 -0.22
C ASP A 406 26.38 9.16 0.10
N HIS A 407 26.56 7.93 0.59
CA HIS A 407 27.84 7.46 1.12
C HIS A 407 28.43 6.23 0.40
N ALA A 408 27.61 5.46 -0.32
CA ALA A 408 27.99 4.19 -0.92
C ALA A 408 27.21 3.93 -2.23
N ALA A 409 27.33 4.83 -3.20
CA ALA A 409 26.51 4.82 -4.41
C ALA A 409 26.33 3.45 -5.11
N PRO A 410 27.35 2.57 -5.25
CA PRO A 410 27.15 1.23 -5.80
C PRO A 410 26.17 0.36 -5.00
N LEU A 411 26.14 0.50 -3.67
CA LEU A 411 25.18 -0.16 -2.80
C LEU A 411 23.78 0.41 -2.98
N GLY A 412 23.67 1.75 -3.05
CA GLY A 412 22.39 2.44 -3.27
C GLY A 412 21.76 2.07 -4.60
N LEU A 413 22.54 1.97 -5.68
CA LEU A 413 22.07 1.54 -6.99
C LEU A 413 21.54 0.10 -6.98
N ARG A 414 22.27 -0.83 -6.35
CA ARG A 414 21.82 -2.22 -6.19
C ARG A 414 20.52 -2.33 -5.40
N LEU A 415 20.39 -1.53 -4.34
CA LEU A 415 19.18 -1.52 -3.52
C LEU A 415 17.99 -0.94 -4.28
N ALA A 416 18.16 0.18 -4.98
CA ALA A 416 17.12 0.77 -5.82
C ALA A 416 16.64 -0.20 -6.90
N ALA A 417 17.58 -0.87 -7.58
CA ALA A 417 17.28 -1.87 -8.60
C ALA A 417 16.44 -3.03 -8.03
N ALA A 418 16.81 -3.58 -6.87
CA ALA A 418 16.10 -4.69 -6.23
C ALA A 418 14.68 -4.34 -5.75
N LEU A 419 14.42 -3.07 -5.41
CA LEU A 419 13.09 -2.59 -4.99
C LEU A 419 12.17 -2.25 -6.17
N GLY A 420 12.69 -2.29 -7.40
CA GLY A 420 11.96 -1.95 -8.62
C GLY A 420 10.63 -2.66 -8.81
N ASN A 421 10.65 -3.98 -8.63
CA ASN A 421 9.45 -4.81 -8.77
C ASN A 421 8.42 -4.53 -7.68
N PHE A 422 8.87 -4.32 -6.44
CA PHE A 422 8.00 -3.94 -5.32
C PHE A 422 7.21 -2.66 -5.63
N TRP A 423 7.91 -1.59 -6.02
CA TRP A 423 7.28 -0.31 -6.34
C TRP A 423 6.29 -0.41 -7.51
N SER A 424 6.61 -1.26 -8.49
CA SER A 424 5.74 -1.51 -9.65
C SER A 424 4.43 -2.21 -9.26
N VAL A 425 4.49 -3.19 -8.35
CA VAL A 425 3.32 -3.97 -7.90
C VAL A 425 2.45 -3.18 -6.91
N HIS A 426 3.04 -2.44 -5.97
CA HIS A 426 2.31 -1.69 -4.93
C HIS A 426 1.83 -0.30 -5.37
N GLY A 427 2.23 0.15 -6.57
CA GLY A 427 1.81 1.44 -7.10
C GLY A 427 2.60 2.63 -6.57
N HIS A 428 3.74 2.41 -5.91
CA HIS A 428 4.68 3.46 -5.48
C HIS A 428 5.56 4.00 -6.63
N LEU A 429 4.97 4.15 -7.82
CA LEU A 429 5.68 4.43 -9.07
C LEU A 429 6.47 5.75 -9.01
N THR A 430 5.87 6.82 -8.49
CA THR A 430 6.52 8.15 -8.41
C THR A 430 7.71 8.15 -7.48
N GLU A 431 7.58 7.51 -6.32
CA GLU A 431 8.67 7.38 -5.37
C GLU A 431 9.80 6.53 -5.95
N GLY A 432 9.47 5.33 -6.44
CA GLY A 432 10.45 4.41 -6.99
C GLY A 432 11.23 5.01 -8.15
N ARG A 433 10.54 5.69 -9.07
CA ARG A 433 11.18 6.41 -10.18
C ARG A 433 12.14 7.50 -9.69
N GLY A 434 11.73 8.30 -8.70
CA GLY A 434 12.61 9.34 -8.14
C GLY A 434 13.89 8.78 -7.54
N TRP A 435 13.80 7.65 -6.83
CA TRP A 435 14.97 6.96 -6.29
C TRP A 435 15.87 6.36 -7.38
N LEU A 436 15.30 5.68 -8.37
CA LEU A 436 16.05 5.10 -9.49
C LEU A 436 16.77 6.17 -10.31
N GLU A 437 16.11 7.28 -10.64
CA GLU A 437 16.71 8.40 -11.37
C GLU A 437 17.86 9.06 -10.60
N ARG A 438 17.75 9.15 -9.26
CA ARG A 438 18.87 9.62 -8.42
C ARG A 438 20.02 8.62 -8.43
N ALA A 439 19.73 7.32 -8.30
CA ALA A 439 20.74 6.27 -8.29
C ALA A 439 21.50 6.16 -9.63
N LEU A 440 20.80 6.26 -10.76
CA LEU A 440 21.38 6.16 -12.10
C LEU A 440 22.36 7.29 -12.43
N ARG A 441 22.26 8.45 -11.76
CA ARG A 441 23.21 9.56 -11.90
C ARG A 441 24.54 9.33 -11.18
N LEU A 442 24.62 8.31 -10.33
CA LEU A 442 25.78 8.04 -9.48
C LEU A 442 26.62 6.87 -10.02
N PRO A 443 27.91 6.78 -9.63
CA PRO A 443 28.75 5.63 -9.96
C PRO A 443 28.22 4.35 -9.29
N GLY A 444 28.30 3.24 -10.01
CA GLY A 444 27.76 1.96 -9.58
C GLY A 444 28.10 0.84 -10.54
N ASP A 445 27.87 -0.38 -10.08
CA ASP A 445 28.04 -1.62 -10.85
C ASP A 445 27.12 -1.63 -12.09
N GLU A 446 27.64 -2.15 -13.20
CA GLU A 446 26.93 -2.19 -14.47
C GLU A 446 25.74 -3.15 -14.46
N VAL A 447 25.77 -4.24 -13.66
CA VAL A 447 24.61 -5.14 -13.49
C VAL A 447 23.44 -4.33 -12.93
N ALA A 448 23.68 -3.68 -11.80
CA ALA A 448 22.66 -2.90 -11.10
C ALA A 448 22.20 -1.70 -11.93
N ARG A 449 23.09 -1.09 -12.73
CA ARG A 449 22.74 0.01 -13.63
C ARG A 449 21.82 -0.46 -14.75
N ALA A 450 22.12 -1.58 -15.39
CA ALA A 450 21.28 -2.15 -16.44
C ALA A 450 19.86 -2.41 -15.91
N HIS A 451 19.76 -3.07 -14.75
CA HIS A 451 18.49 -3.38 -14.11
C HIS A 451 17.72 -2.14 -13.65
N ALA A 452 18.39 -1.20 -12.98
CA ALA A 452 17.77 0.05 -12.55
C ALA A 452 17.25 0.87 -13.74
N ALA A 453 17.97 0.90 -14.86
CA ALA A 453 17.53 1.58 -16.07
C ALA A 453 16.31 0.88 -16.70
N TYR A 454 16.30 -0.44 -16.78
CA TYR A 454 15.13 -1.20 -17.24
C TYR A 454 13.89 -0.89 -16.39
N VAL A 455 14.00 -1.00 -15.06
CA VAL A 455 12.90 -0.74 -14.12
C VAL A 455 12.43 0.71 -14.19
N ALA A 456 13.34 1.69 -14.24
CA ALA A 456 12.99 3.10 -14.38
C ALA A 456 12.20 3.35 -15.68
N GLY A 457 12.63 2.70 -16.76
CA GLY A 457 11.94 2.72 -18.04
C GLY A 457 10.53 2.15 -17.98
N GLU A 458 10.34 1.01 -17.30
CA GLU A 458 9.01 0.43 -17.09
C GLU A 458 8.09 1.32 -16.24
N MET A 459 8.62 1.97 -15.20
CA MET A 459 7.86 2.91 -14.39
C MET A 459 7.43 4.15 -15.18
N ALA A 460 8.35 4.74 -15.95
CA ALA A 460 8.02 5.84 -16.85
C ALA A 460 6.96 5.43 -17.87
N ARG A 461 7.05 4.21 -18.43
CA ARG A 461 6.04 3.65 -19.35
C ARG A 461 4.68 3.52 -18.70
N MET A 462 4.61 3.03 -17.46
CA MET A 462 3.36 2.92 -16.69
C MET A 462 2.75 4.28 -16.34
N GLN A 463 3.58 5.30 -16.16
CA GLN A 463 3.16 6.69 -15.94
C GLN A 463 2.78 7.43 -17.24
N GLY A 464 3.01 6.83 -18.41
CA GLY A 464 2.74 7.44 -19.72
C GLY A 464 3.84 8.39 -20.21
N ASP A 465 4.96 8.49 -19.50
CA ASP A 465 6.13 9.26 -19.93
C ASP A 465 6.97 8.45 -20.92
N HIS A 466 6.47 8.37 -22.15
CA HIS A 466 7.06 7.52 -23.19
C HIS A 466 8.48 7.93 -23.59
N ALA A 467 8.80 9.22 -23.52
CA ALA A 467 10.13 9.72 -23.88
C ALA A 467 11.18 9.24 -22.87
N GLU A 468 10.91 9.39 -21.57
CA GLU A 468 11.83 8.89 -20.55
C GLU A 468 11.86 7.37 -20.46
N ALA A 469 10.73 6.71 -20.70
CA ALA A 469 10.69 5.26 -20.82
C ALA A 469 11.65 4.77 -21.92
N GLU A 470 11.59 5.38 -23.11
CA GLU A 470 12.42 5.01 -24.25
C GLU A 470 13.92 5.29 -23.98
N ARG A 471 14.25 6.41 -23.33
CA ARG A 471 15.65 6.72 -22.95
C ARG A 471 16.22 5.67 -21.99
N HIS A 472 15.51 5.40 -20.90
CA HIS A 472 15.96 4.46 -19.87
C HIS A 472 16.02 3.01 -20.38
N LEU A 473 15.04 2.56 -21.16
CA LEU A 473 15.06 1.21 -21.73
C LEU A 473 16.20 1.02 -22.75
N ARG A 474 16.53 2.03 -23.56
CA ARG A 474 17.70 1.95 -24.47
C ARG A 474 19.01 1.90 -23.72
N GLU A 475 19.16 2.67 -22.64
CA GLU A 475 20.33 2.62 -21.76
C GLU A 475 20.48 1.22 -21.14
N GLY A 476 19.40 0.68 -20.55
CA GLY A 476 19.39 -0.68 -19.98
C GLY A 476 19.72 -1.75 -21.02
N LEU A 477 19.15 -1.66 -22.22
CA LEU A 477 19.44 -2.58 -23.32
C LEU A 477 20.92 -2.54 -23.75
N ALA A 478 21.51 -1.35 -23.87
CA ALA A 478 22.92 -1.21 -24.25
C ALA A 478 23.84 -1.87 -23.21
N LEU A 479 23.55 -1.66 -21.92
CA LEU A 479 24.30 -2.27 -20.81
C LEU A 479 24.11 -3.79 -20.75
N ALA A 480 22.88 -4.28 -20.91
CA ALA A 480 22.59 -5.72 -20.93
C ALA A 480 23.34 -6.41 -22.08
N ARG A 481 23.35 -5.82 -23.28
CA ARG A 481 24.10 -6.33 -24.44
C ARG A 481 25.61 -6.36 -24.20
N ALA A 482 26.18 -5.30 -23.65
CA ALA A 482 27.62 -5.24 -23.36
C ALA A 482 28.07 -6.35 -22.40
N ARG A 483 27.16 -6.81 -21.52
CA ARG A 483 27.39 -7.88 -20.55
C ARG A 483 27.03 -9.28 -21.05
N GLY A 484 26.37 -9.38 -22.21
CA GLY A 484 25.80 -10.64 -22.69
C GLY A 484 24.61 -11.14 -21.89
N ASP A 485 23.91 -10.26 -21.16
CA ASP A 485 22.68 -10.60 -20.43
C ASP A 485 21.49 -10.64 -21.40
N ARG A 486 21.21 -11.83 -21.93
CA ARG A 486 20.16 -12.03 -22.94
C ARG A 486 18.75 -11.81 -22.38
N LEU A 487 18.50 -12.20 -21.13
CA LEU A 487 17.18 -12.10 -20.52
C LEU A 487 16.77 -10.64 -20.33
N GLU A 488 17.66 -9.84 -19.75
CA GLU A 488 17.41 -8.43 -19.53
C GLU A 488 17.36 -7.64 -20.85
N ALA A 489 18.22 -7.97 -21.81
CA ALA A 489 18.17 -7.39 -23.16
C ALA A 489 16.82 -7.66 -23.84
N ALA A 490 16.33 -8.90 -23.78
CA ALA A 490 15.04 -9.26 -24.37
C ALA A 490 13.85 -8.60 -23.66
N ALA A 491 13.89 -8.44 -22.33
CA ALA A 491 12.88 -7.70 -21.58
C ALA A 491 12.85 -6.22 -22.01
N ALA A 492 14.00 -5.57 -22.09
CA ALA A 492 14.10 -4.18 -22.54
C ALA A 492 13.64 -4.01 -24.00
N LEU A 493 14.03 -4.92 -24.90
CA LEU A 493 13.57 -4.94 -26.30
C LEU A 493 12.06 -5.11 -26.40
N ASN A 494 11.46 -6.01 -25.61
CA ASN A 494 10.01 -6.17 -25.59
C ASN A 494 9.29 -4.86 -25.20
N SER A 495 9.77 -4.18 -24.17
CA SER A 495 9.22 -2.90 -23.71
C SER A 495 9.40 -1.78 -24.74
N LEU A 496 10.57 -1.70 -25.38
CA LEU A 496 10.81 -0.79 -26.51
C LEU A 496 9.88 -1.08 -27.69
N GLY A 497 9.65 -2.36 -27.99
CA GLY A 497 8.70 -2.80 -29.00
C GLY A 497 7.26 -2.35 -28.72
N VAL A 498 6.82 -2.45 -27.46
CA VAL A 498 5.50 -1.94 -27.03
C VAL A 498 5.42 -0.41 -27.14
N LEU A 499 6.47 0.32 -26.76
CA LEU A 499 6.52 1.77 -26.92
C LEU A 499 6.46 2.18 -28.39
N ALA A 500 7.24 1.53 -29.26
CA ALA A 500 7.23 1.78 -30.69
C ALA A 500 5.87 1.44 -31.32
N HIS A 501 5.23 0.35 -30.90
CA HIS A 501 3.87 -0.02 -31.32
C HIS A 501 2.85 1.08 -30.95
N ASN A 502 2.88 1.54 -29.70
CA ASN A 502 1.98 2.60 -29.22
C ASN A 502 2.26 3.96 -29.89
N ALA A 503 3.52 4.22 -30.25
CA ALA A 503 3.95 5.43 -30.94
C ALA A 503 3.78 5.37 -32.48
N ALA A 504 3.06 4.37 -33.01
CA ALA A 504 2.83 4.21 -34.44
C ALA A 504 4.11 4.06 -35.29
N ARG A 505 5.15 3.41 -34.74
CA ARG A 505 6.42 3.07 -35.42
C ARG A 505 6.54 1.56 -35.64
N PRO A 506 5.80 0.98 -36.60
CA PRO A 506 5.67 -0.47 -36.73
C PRO A 506 6.98 -1.18 -37.12
N GLU A 507 7.83 -0.58 -37.95
CA GLU A 507 9.09 -1.20 -38.35
C GLU A 507 10.08 -1.30 -37.19
N GLU A 508 10.20 -0.24 -36.37
CA GLU A 508 10.99 -0.28 -35.13
C GLU A 508 10.40 -1.30 -34.14
N ALA A 509 9.07 -1.31 -33.97
CA ALA A 509 8.41 -2.27 -33.10
C ALA A 509 8.68 -3.71 -33.53
N ARG A 510 8.60 -4.00 -34.84
CA ARG A 510 8.87 -5.32 -35.41
C ARG A 510 10.31 -5.73 -35.14
N ALA A 511 11.27 -4.86 -35.44
CA ALA A 511 12.69 -5.13 -35.19
C ALA A 511 12.95 -5.48 -33.70
N PHE A 512 12.46 -4.66 -32.77
CA PHE A 512 12.65 -4.92 -31.34
C PHE A 512 11.96 -6.21 -30.86
N LEU A 513 10.71 -6.44 -31.26
CA LEU A 513 9.95 -7.62 -30.82
C LEU A 513 10.47 -8.92 -31.43
N THR A 514 10.92 -8.91 -32.68
CA THR A 514 11.58 -10.06 -33.32
C THR A 514 12.87 -10.39 -32.62
N GLU A 515 13.73 -9.41 -32.34
CA GLU A 515 14.98 -9.64 -31.62
C GLU A 515 14.73 -10.15 -30.18
N ALA A 516 13.77 -9.55 -29.47
CA ALA A 516 13.36 -10.02 -28.15
C ALA A 516 12.91 -11.49 -28.17
N LEU A 517 12.14 -11.89 -29.19
CA LEU A 517 11.69 -13.26 -29.37
C LEU A 517 12.86 -14.21 -29.63
N THR A 518 13.80 -13.84 -30.51
CA THR A 518 15.00 -14.64 -30.78
C THR A 518 15.82 -14.88 -29.52
N LEU A 519 16.13 -13.81 -28.77
CA LEU A 519 16.88 -13.91 -27.52
C LEU A 519 16.18 -14.78 -26.47
N TRP A 520 14.85 -14.74 -26.41
CA TRP A 520 14.08 -15.61 -25.50
C TRP A 520 13.99 -17.07 -25.96
N GLU A 521 13.93 -17.34 -27.26
CA GLU A 521 13.90 -18.72 -27.79
C GLU A 521 15.24 -19.45 -27.56
N GLU A 522 16.35 -18.71 -27.56
CA GLU A 522 17.69 -19.24 -27.29
C GLU A 522 17.95 -19.65 -25.82
N GLU A 523 17.10 -19.22 -24.87
CA GLU A 523 17.32 -19.46 -23.43
C GLU A 523 16.21 -20.30 -22.75
N PRO A 524 16.32 -21.65 -22.82
CA PRO A 524 15.73 -22.71 -22.01
C PRO A 524 14.75 -22.43 -20.85
N ARG A 525 15.20 -21.56 -19.95
CA ARG A 525 14.96 -21.69 -18.51
C ARG A 525 14.09 -20.59 -17.90
N ASP A 526 13.75 -19.54 -18.65
CA ASP A 526 12.90 -18.46 -18.13
C ASP A 526 11.42 -18.70 -18.44
N PHE A 527 10.55 -18.39 -17.48
CA PHE A 527 9.10 -18.62 -17.44
C PHE A 527 8.29 -17.49 -18.12
N GLY A 528 8.94 -16.40 -18.55
CA GLY A 528 8.30 -15.24 -19.21
C GLY A 528 7.94 -15.38 -20.71
N ARG A 529 8.15 -16.56 -21.33
CA ARG A 529 8.31 -16.84 -22.79
C ARG A 529 7.23 -16.42 -23.81
N THR A 530 6.27 -15.57 -23.48
CA THR A 530 5.13 -15.27 -24.37
C THR A 530 4.85 -13.82 -24.67
N THR A 531 5.42 -12.89 -23.91
CA THR A 531 5.08 -11.46 -24.06
C THR A 531 5.49 -10.88 -25.43
N PRO A 532 6.71 -11.08 -25.97
CA PRO A 532 7.14 -10.69 -27.31
C PRO A 532 6.37 -11.45 -28.38
N LEU A 533 6.13 -12.75 -28.18
CA LEU A 533 5.36 -13.56 -29.13
C LEU A 533 3.94 -12.99 -29.32
N PHE A 534 3.26 -12.69 -28.21
CA PHE A 534 1.95 -12.06 -28.22
C PHE A 534 2.01 -10.62 -28.75
N ASN A 535 2.99 -9.82 -28.33
CA ASN A 535 3.13 -8.42 -28.76
C ASN A 535 3.46 -8.32 -30.25
N LEU A 536 4.26 -9.23 -30.79
CA LEU A 536 4.55 -9.34 -32.22
C LEU A 536 3.29 -9.77 -32.98
N GLY A 537 2.57 -10.79 -32.48
CA GLY A 537 1.28 -11.18 -33.07
C GLY A 537 0.26 -10.05 -33.08
N ARG A 538 0.23 -9.22 -32.02
CA ARG A 538 -0.56 -7.99 -32.00
C ARG A 538 -0.06 -6.94 -32.98
N LEU A 539 1.26 -6.76 -33.09
CA LEU A 539 1.82 -5.83 -34.06
C LEU A 539 1.37 -6.19 -35.48
N GLU A 540 1.49 -7.46 -35.88
CA GLU A 540 1.05 -7.92 -37.20
C GLU A 540 -0.47 -7.77 -37.39
N LEU A 541 -1.28 -8.02 -36.35
CA LEU A 541 -2.73 -7.78 -36.44
C LEU A 541 -3.08 -6.31 -36.75
N TYR A 542 -2.44 -5.35 -36.08
CA TYR A 542 -2.81 -3.93 -36.19
C TYR A 542 -2.10 -3.21 -37.34
N TRP A 543 -0.87 -3.62 -37.69
CA TRP A 543 0.00 -2.91 -38.62
C TRP A 543 0.47 -3.77 -39.81
N GLY A 544 0.32 -5.09 -39.75
CA GLY A 544 0.72 -6.04 -40.79
C GLY A 544 -0.46 -6.82 -41.37
N ASP A 545 -0.22 -8.10 -41.69
CA ASP A 545 -1.25 -9.02 -42.19
C ASP A 545 -1.83 -9.85 -41.02
N ALA A 546 -3.16 -9.93 -40.95
CA ALA A 546 -3.85 -10.74 -39.94
C ALA A 546 -3.48 -12.24 -40.03
N GLN A 547 -3.06 -12.72 -41.20
CA GLN A 547 -2.58 -14.08 -41.41
C GLN A 547 -1.31 -14.38 -40.61
N ASP A 548 -0.37 -13.43 -40.58
CA ASP A 548 0.91 -13.58 -39.89
C ASP A 548 0.74 -13.50 -38.36
N ALA A 549 -0.32 -12.83 -37.89
CA ALA A 549 -0.68 -12.76 -36.48
C ALA A 549 -1.14 -14.11 -35.90
N LEU A 550 -1.87 -14.93 -36.69
CA LEU A 550 -2.49 -16.18 -36.23
C LEU A 550 -1.51 -17.19 -35.59
N PRO A 551 -0.39 -17.57 -36.23
CA PRO A 551 0.53 -18.55 -35.64
C PRO A 551 1.18 -18.03 -34.34
N LEU A 552 1.52 -16.74 -34.30
CA LEU A 552 2.13 -16.09 -33.13
C LEU A 552 1.17 -16.08 -31.94
N LEU A 553 -0.06 -15.59 -32.16
CA LEU A 553 -1.09 -15.52 -31.13
C LEU A 553 -1.57 -16.90 -30.66
N SER A 554 -1.60 -17.90 -31.56
CA SER A 554 -1.98 -19.29 -31.21
C SER A 554 -0.94 -19.95 -30.30
N ARG A 555 0.35 -19.78 -30.61
CA ARG A 555 1.45 -20.25 -29.75
C ARG A 555 1.40 -19.57 -28.37
N ALA A 556 1.13 -18.26 -28.33
CA ALA A 556 0.98 -17.53 -27.05
C ALA A 556 -0.21 -18.05 -26.22
N LEU A 557 -1.36 -18.30 -26.86
CA LEU A 557 -2.53 -18.87 -26.19
C LEU A 557 -2.25 -20.26 -25.61
N ALA A 558 -1.60 -21.15 -26.38
CA ALA A 558 -1.27 -22.49 -25.93
C ALA A 558 -0.40 -22.47 -24.66
N PHE A 559 0.65 -21.64 -24.68
CA PHE A 559 1.54 -21.50 -23.52
C PHE A 559 0.84 -20.94 -22.27
N TRP A 560 0.01 -19.90 -22.42
CA TRP A 560 -0.73 -19.34 -21.28
C TRP A 560 -1.79 -20.30 -20.74
N ARG A 561 -2.38 -21.14 -21.61
CA ARG A 561 -3.32 -22.18 -21.21
C ARG A 561 -2.65 -23.25 -20.35
N GLU A 562 -1.48 -23.73 -20.74
CA GLU A 562 -0.70 -24.72 -19.96
C GLU A 562 -0.37 -24.24 -18.54
N ARG A 563 -0.26 -22.91 -18.34
CA ARG A 563 0.09 -22.29 -17.05
C ARG A 563 -1.09 -21.73 -16.28
N GLY A 564 -2.31 -21.85 -16.82
CA GLY A 564 -3.49 -21.27 -16.19
C GLY A 564 -3.48 -19.72 -16.13
N ASN A 565 -2.69 -19.03 -16.96
CA ASN A 565 -2.68 -17.57 -17.01
C ASN A 565 -3.94 -17.05 -17.72
N ARG A 566 -5.02 -16.91 -16.95
CA ARG A 566 -6.35 -16.49 -17.44
C ARG A 566 -6.34 -15.10 -18.09
N HIS A 567 -5.55 -14.16 -17.55
CA HIS A 567 -5.44 -12.82 -18.12
C HIS A 567 -4.82 -12.88 -19.52
N GLY A 568 -3.64 -13.51 -19.67
CA GLY A 568 -2.99 -13.70 -20.95
C GLY A 568 -3.88 -14.43 -21.97
N MET A 569 -4.54 -15.51 -21.56
CA MET A 569 -5.51 -16.24 -22.39
C MET A 569 -6.61 -15.31 -22.94
N GLY A 570 -7.17 -14.42 -22.11
CA GLY A 570 -8.18 -13.45 -22.55
C GLY A 570 -7.66 -12.47 -23.61
N TYR A 571 -6.39 -12.05 -23.51
CA TYR A 571 -5.75 -11.21 -24.52
C TYR A 571 -5.50 -11.93 -25.84
N ALA A 572 -5.01 -13.16 -25.79
CA ALA A 572 -4.78 -13.96 -26.99
C ALA A 572 -6.10 -14.33 -27.70
N LEU A 573 -7.14 -14.74 -26.96
CA LEU A 573 -8.45 -15.04 -27.52
C LEU A 573 -9.07 -13.84 -28.22
N TYR A 574 -9.01 -12.66 -27.59
CA TYR A 574 -9.48 -11.41 -28.20
C TYR A 574 -8.74 -11.12 -29.52
N SER A 575 -7.40 -11.18 -29.50
CA SER A 575 -6.57 -10.84 -30.65
C SER A 575 -6.73 -11.85 -31.79
N LEU A 576 -6.83 -13.15 -31.48
CA LEU A 576 -7.14 -14.19 -32.47
C LEU A 576 -8.53 -13.99 -33.06
N GLY A 577 -9.52 -13.67 -32.22
CA GLY A 577 -10.87 -13.36 -32.67
C GLY A 577 -10.87 -12.23 -33.70
N ARG A 578 -10.22 -11.09 -33.37
CA ARG A 578 -10.02 -9.97 -34.30
C ARG A 578 -9.30 -10.40 -35.58
N ALA A 579 -8.24 -11.19 -35.49
CA ALA A 579 -7.49 -11.67 -36.67
C ALA A 579 -8.36 -12.52 -37.61
N HIS A 580 -9.18 -13.44 -37.08
CA HIS A 580 -10.11 -14.23 -37.88
C HIS A 580 -11.18 -13.36 -38.55
N LEU A 581 -11.72 -12.35 -37.83
CA LEU A 581 -12.69 -11.42 -38.41
C LEU A 581 -12.13 -10.61 -39.58
N GLU A 582 -10.89 -10.13 -39.47
CA GLU A 582 -10.22 -9.40 -40.56
C GLU A 582 -9.99 -10.27 -41.80
N ARG A 583 -9.80 -11.58 -41.60
CA ARG A 583 -9.72 -12.57 -42.68
C ARG A 583 -11.09 -13.00 -43.22
N GLY A 584 -12.18 -12.51 -42.64
CA GLY A 584 -13.55 -12.83 -43.05
C GLY A 584 -14.10 -14.15 -42.48
N ASP A 585 -13.42 -14.78 -41.53
CA ASP A 585 -13.89 -15.98 -40.81
C ASP A 585 -14.70 -15.57 -39.57
N ALA A 586 -15.98 -15.24 -39.81
CA ALA A 586 -16.84 -14.64 -38.80
C ALA A 586 -17.17 -15.58 -37.64
N GLU A 587 -17.49 -16.83 -37.99
CA GLU A 587 -17.91 -17.86 -37.03
C GLU A 587 -16.81 -18.13 -36.01
N ARG A 588 -15.57 -18.33 -36.49
CA ARG A 588 -14.43 -18.57 -35.61
C ARG A 588 -14.03 -17.32 -34.83
N GLY A 589 -14.07 -16.15 -35.48
CA GLY A 589 -13.80 -14.87 -34.84
C GLY A 589 -14.73 -14.59 -33.66
N GLU A 590 -16.04 -14.78 -33.85
CA GLU A 590 -17.05 -14.61 -32.80
C GLU A 590 -16.86 -15.59 -31.65
N ALA A 591 -16.65 -16.89 -31.95
CA ALA A 591 -16.45 -17.91 -30.92
C ALA A 591 -15.26 -17.56 -30.00
N LEU A 592 -14.16 -17.09 -30.58
CA LEU A 592 -12.97 -16.65 -29.85
C LEU A 592 -13.23 -15.39 -29.02
N LEU A 593 -13.93 -14.39 -29.56
CA LEU A 593 -14.29 -13.17 -28.83
C LEU A 593 -15.24 -13.45 -27.66
N ARG A 594 -16.24 -14.33 -27.83
CA ARG A 594 -17.11 -14.79 -26.74
C ARG A 594 -16.32 -15.51 -25.66
N GLY A 595 -15.41 -16.41 -26.05
CA GLY A 595 -14.50 -17.06 -25.11
C GLY A 595 -13.65 -16.05 -24.33
N SER A 596 -13.15 -15.01 -25.00
CA SER A 596 -12.45 -13.91 -24.34
C SER A 596 -13.35 -13.14 -23.37
N LEU A 597 -14.61 -12.85 -23.74
CA LEU A 597 -15.55 -12.13 -22.90
C LEU A 597 -15.83 -12.89 -21.61
N THR A 598 -16.25 -14.15 -21.72
CA THR A 598 -16.54 -15.02 -20.57
C THR A 598 -15.35 -15.14 -19.62
N LEU A 599 -14.14 -15.29 -20.16
CA LEU A 599 -12.94 -15.39 -19.34
C LEU A 599 -12.62 -14.08 -18.60
N ARG A 600 -12.76 -12.94 -19.28
CA ARG A 600 -12.48 -11.62 -18.71
C ARG A 600 -13.51 -11.21 -17.66
N GLU A 601 -14.78 -11.56 -17.85
CA GLU A 601 -15.83 -11.40 -16.83
C GLU A 601 -15.51 -12.24 -15.57
N ALA A 602 -15.09 -13.49 -15.75
CA ALA A 602 -14.75 -14.37 -14.63
C ALA A 602 -13.55 -13.90 -13.79
N ILE A 603 -12.65 -13.09 -14.35
CA ILE A 603 -11.50 -12.52 -13.64
C ILE A 603 -11.67 -11.04 -13.27
N GLY A 604 -12.84 -10.44 -13.54
CA GLY A 604 -13.11 -9.03 -13.24
C GLY A 604 -12.33 -8.02 -14.08
N ASP A 605 -11.85 -8.39 -15.27
CA ASP A 605 -11.13 -7.48 -16.17
C ASP A 605 -12.10 -6.62 -17.00
N GLU A 606 -12.60 -5.56 -16.38
CA GLU A 606 -13.61 -4.67 -16.96
C GLU A 606 -13.16 -3.99 -18.27
N ARG A 607 -11.87 -3.62 -18.40
CA ARG A 607 -11.34 -3.03 -19.64
C ARG A 607 -11.39 -4.03 -20.77
N GLY A 608 -10.98 -5.26 -20.47
CA GLY A 608 -11.05 -6.37 -21.40
C GLY A 608 -12.48 -6.71 -21.83
N VAL A 609 -13.44 -6.67 -20.90
CA VAL A 609 -14.85 -6.88 -21.19
C VAL A 609 -15.36 -5.84 -22.19
N ILE A 610 -15.03 -4.56 -21.99
CA ILE A 610 -15.39 -3.48 -22.92
C ILE A 610 -14.84 -3.79 -24.32
N ALA A 611 -13.56 -4.14 -24.44
CA ALA A 611 -12.94 -4.45 -25.73
C ALA A 611 -13.63 -5.61 -26.46
N SER A 612 -13.93 -6.71 -25.75
CA SER A 612 -14.62 -7.86 -26.33
C SER A 612 -16.04 -7.55 -26.76
N LEU A 613 -16.80 -6.78 -25.97
CA LEU A 613 -18.16 -6.34 -26.32
C LEU A 613 -18.16 -5.41 -27.54
N THR A 614 -17.18 -4.51 -27.62
CA THR A 614 -17.01 -3.56 -28.73
C THR A 614 -16.72 -4.33 -30.03
N ALA A 615 -15.77 -5.26 -29.99
CA ALA A 615 -15.46 -6.12 -31.14
C ALA A 615 -16.64 -7.00 -31.58
N LEU A 616 -17.39 -7.61 -30.65
CA LEU A 616 -18.60 -8.39 -30.98
C LEU A 616 -19.71 -7.50 -31.57
N GLY A 617 -19.89 -6.29 -31.04
CA GLY A 617 -20.90 -5.35 -31.54
C GLY A 617 -20.58 -4.82 -32.94
N LEU A 618 -19.31 -4.50 -33.20
CA LEU A 618 -18.83 -4.14 -34.53
C LEU A 618 -18.98 -5.30 -35.51
N GLU A 619 -18.66 -6.51 -35.10
CA GLU A 619 -18.82 -7.73 -35.91
C GLU A 619 -20.29 -7.91 -36.32
N ALA A 620 -21.22 -7.93 -35.36
CA ALA A 620 -22.65 -8.03 -35.62
C ALA A 620 -23.14 -6.90 -36.56
N THR A 621 -22.59 -5.68 -36.41
CA THR A 621 -22.88 -4.55 -37.31
C THR A 621 -22.46 -4.84 -38.75
N LEU A 622 -21.24 -5.34 -38.95
CA LEU A 622 -20.70 -5.64 -40.28
C LEU A 622 -21.42 -6.80 -40.96
N TRP A 623 -21.95 -7.76 -40.21
CA TRP A 623 -22.74 -8.87 -40.73
C TRP A 623 -24.25 -8.58 -40.84
N GLY A 624 -24.66 -7.36 -40.50
CA GLY A 624 -26.06 -6.93 -40.64
C GLY A 624 -27.00 -7.47 -39.55
N GLU A 625 -26.46 -8.03 -38.47
CA GLU A 625 -27.17 -8.49 -37.28
C GLU A 625 -27.44 -7.31 -36.33
N LEU A 626 -28.01 -6.24 -36.89
CA LEU A 626 -28.09 -4.94 -36.23
C LEU A 626 -28.82 -4.98 -34.87
N PRO A 627 -29.92 -5.74 -34.69
CA PRO A 627 -30.57 -5.87 -33.38
C PRO A 627 -29.67 -6.50 -32.30
N ALA A 628 -28.74 -7.38 -32.67
CA ALA A 628 -27.78 -7.99 -31.75
C ALA A 628 -26.60 -7.05 -31.45
N ALA A 629 -26.18 -6.22 -32.41
CA ALA A 629 -25.10 -5.25 -32.24
C ALA A 629 -25.40 -4.17 -31.19
N PHE A 630 -26.62 -3.62 -31.20
CA PHE A 630 -27.01 -2.51 -30.32
C PHE A 630 -26.79 -2.78 -28.82
N PRO A 631 -27.29 -3.88 -28.21
CA PRO A 631 -27.08 -4.15 -26.79
C PRO A 631 -25.62 -4.39 -26.43
N LEU A 632 -24.81 -4.95 -27.35
CA LEU A 632 -23.37 -5.17 -27.11
C LEU A 632 -22.61 -3.82 -27.02
N LEU A 633 -22.81 -2.95 -28.01
CA LEU A 633 -22.19 -1.62 -28.04
C LEU A 633 -22.70 -0.74 -26.89
N GLY A 634 -24.00 -0.82 -26.56
CA GLY A 634 -24.58 -0.09 -25.44
C GLY A 634 -23.98 -0.49 -24.08
N GLN A 635 -23.73 -1.79 -23.87
CA GLN A 635 -23.05 -2.27 -22.66
C GLN A 635 -21.59 -1.82 -22.61
N ALA A 636 -20.86 -1.92 -23.73
CA ALA A 636 -19.47 -1.46 -23.84
C ALA A 636 -19.36 0.04 -23.50
N LEU A 637 -20.19 0.88 -24.13
CA LEU A 637 -20.21 2.32 -23.93
C LEU A 637 -20.56 2.69 -22.47
N SER A 638 -21.59 2.05 -21.91
CA SER A 638 -21.99 2.30 -20.52
C SER A 638 -20.90 1.92 -19.51
N ARG A 639 -20.20 0.80 -19.72
CA ARG A 639 -19.06 0.38 -18.89
C ARG A 639 -17.89 1.37 -19.04
N ALA A 640 -17.53 1.75 -20.25
CA ALA A 640 -16.45 2.69 -20.52
C ALA A 640 -16.67 4.06 -19.84
N VAL A 641 -17.91 4.56 -19.84
CA VAL A 641 -18.31 5.80 -19.17
C VAL A 641 -18.15 5.68 -17.65
N ARG A 642 -18.64 4.58 -17.04
CA ARG A 642 -18.52 4.36 -15.58
C ARG A 642 -17.06 4.32 -15.11
N LEU A 643 -16.15 3.81 -15.94
CA LEU A 643 -14.73 3.72 -15.63
C LEU A 643 -13.94 4.99 -16.01
N GLY A 644 -14.59 6.01 -16.58
CA GLY A 644 -13.93 7.22 -17.06
C GLY A 644 -12.93 6.99 -18.22
N HIS A 645 -13.06 5.87 -18.95
CA HIS A 645 -12.11 5.49 -20.01
C HIS A 645 -12.45 6.17 -21.33
N ARG A 646 -12.06 7.45 -21.46
CA ARG A 646 -12.35 8.29 -22.63
C ARG A 646 -11.94 7.69 -23.97
N ARG A 647 -10.83 6.95 -24.04
CA ARG A 647 -10.40 6.24 -25.25
C ARG A 647 -11.42 5.17 -25.67
N ASN A 648 -11.85 4.32 -24.74
CA ASN A 648 -12.85 3.29 -25.01
C ASN A 648 -14.23 3.88 -25.31
N VAL A 649 -14.56 5.05 -24.75
CA VAL A 649 -15.78 5.77 -25.13
C VAL A 649 -15.71 6.23 -26.58
N ALA A 650 -14.59 6.78 -27.04
CA ALA A 650 -14.43 7.17 -28.44
C ALA A 650 -14.54 5.96 -29.39
N GLU A 651 -13.90 4.85 -29.06
CA GLU A 651 -13.98 3.59 -29.82
C GLU A 651 -15.42 3.07 -29.92
N ALA A 652 -16.15 3.03 -28.79
CA ALA A 652 -17.55 2.62 -28.80
C ALA A 652 -18.44 3.57 -29.62
N LEU A 653 -18.17 4.89 -29.60
CA LEU A 653 -18.91 5.87 -30.43
C LEU A 653 -18.62 5.69 -31.93
N GLU A 654 -17.41 5.30 -32.31
CA GLU A 654 -17.04 4.97 -33.69
C GLU A 654 -17.80 3.72 -34.18
N ASP A 655 -17.94 2.72 -33.32
CA ASP A 655 -18.71 1.51 -33.64
C ASP A 655 -20.22 1.77 -33.63
N PHE A 656 -20.72 2.64 -32.75
CA PHE A 656 -22.09 3.14 -32.84
C PHE A 656 -22.34 3.90 -34.14
N ALA A 657 -21.35 4.64 -34.66
CA ALA A 657 -21.46 5.29 -35.96
C ALA A 657 -21.53 4.28 -37.11
N ALA A 658 -20.74 3.19 -37.04
CA ALA A 658 -20.85 2.09 -37.98
C ALA A 658 -22.25 1.45 -37.93
N LEU A 659 -22.79 1.25 -36.73
CA LEU A 659 -24.15 0.73 -36.53
C LEU A 659 -25.22 1.67 -37.09
N ALA A 660 -25.14 2.97 -36.82
CA ALA A 660 -26.05 3.98 -37.36
C ALA A 660 -26.04 3.97 -38.89
N LEU A 661 -24.85 3.92 -39.51
CA LEU A 661 -24.72 3.82 -40.96
C LEU A 661 -25.37 2.54 -41.51
N ALA A 662 -25.12 1.40 -40.86
CA ALA A 662 -25.69 0.12 -41.25
C ALA A 662 -27.23 0.12 -41.12
N TRP A 663 -27.76 0.90 -40.17
CA TRP A 663 -29.19 1.14 -39.99
C TRP A 663 -29.79 2.14 -41.00
N GLY A 664 -28.95 2.81 -41.80
CA GLY A 664 -29.38 3.78 -42.81
C GLY A 664 -29.26 5.24 -42.37
N GLU A 665 -28.77 5.51 -41.17
CA GLU A 665 -28.68 6.85 -40.59
C GLU A 665 -27.31 7.51 -40.84
N ALA A 666 -27.03 7.83 -42.10
CA ALA A 666 -25.75 8.37 -42.52
C ALA A 666 -25.37 9.68 -41.80
N ALA A 667 -26.33 10.57 -41.53
CA ALA A 667 -26.10 11.84 -40.84
C ALA A 667 -25.54 11.62 -39.42
N ARG A 668 -26.18 10.73 -38.65
CA ARG A 668 -25.78 10.36 -37.29
C ARG A 668 -24.41 9.69 -37.27
N ALA A 669 -24.13 8.84 -38.25
CA ALA A 669 -22.80 8.23 -38.39
C ALA A 669 -21.69 9.28 -38.56
N VAL A 670 -21.89 10.31 -39.41
CA VAL A 670 -20.90 11.41 -39.56
C VAL A 670 -20.73 12.17 -38.24
N ARG A 671 -21.84 12.48 -37.55
CA ARG A 671 -21.83 13.19 -36.27
C ARG A 671 -21.05 12.45 -35.19
N TRP A 672 -21.32 11.15 -34.99
CA TRP A 672 -20.67 10.37 -33.93
C TRP A 672 -19.20 10.07 -34.23
N VAL A 673 -18.81 9.88 -35.50
CA VAL A 673 -17.38 9.82 -35.87
C VAL A 673 -16.68 11.14 -35.51
N SER A 674 -17.31 12.29 -35.78
CA SER A 674 -16.75 13.60 -35.43
C SER A 674 -16.65 13.81 -33.92
N ALA A 675 -17.68 13.40 -33.16
CA ALA A 675 -17.67 13.45 -31.70
C ALA A 675 -16.56 12.56 -31.10
N ALA A 676 -16.43 11.32 -31.59
CA ALA A 676 -15.37 10.40 -31.16
C ALA A 676 -13.97 10.97 -31.46
N ARG A 677 -13.79 11.60 -32.62
CA ARG A 677 -12.55 12.29 -32.98
C ARG A 677 -12.21 13.40 -31.99
N ALA A 678 -13.16 14.26 -31.63
CA ALA A 678 -12.94 15.31 -30.63
C ALA A 678 -12.55 14.73 -29.26
N VAL A 679 -13.14 13.59 -28.88
CA VAL A 679 -12.76 12.87 -27.65
C VAL A 679 -11.33 12.35 -27.73
N ARG A 680 -10.92 11.77 -28.87
CA ARG A 680 -9.55 11.27 -29.11
C ARG A 680 -8.51 12.37 -29.10
N GLU A 681 -8.77 13.49 -29.78
CA GLU A 681 -7.89 14.66 -29.80
C GLU A 681 -7.69 15.22 -28.39
N GLY A 682 -8.76 15.28 -27.58
CA GLY A 682 -8.68 15.72 -26.18
C GLY A 682 -7.90 14.79 -25.24
N VAL A 683 -7.58 13.56 -25.66
CA VAL A 683 -6.75 12.61 -24.88
C VAL A 683 -5.45 12.21 -25.58
N GLY A 684 -5.14 12.82 -26.73
CA GLY A 684 -3.93 12.51 -27.51
C GLY A 684 -3.86 11.07 -28.04
N ALA A 685 -4.99 10.41 -28.31
CA ALA A 685 -5.03 8.99 -28.68
C ALA A 685 -5.55 8.74 -30.11
N LEU A 686 -4.64 8.59 -31.07
CA LEU A 686 -4.99 8.19 -32.43
C LEU A 686 -5.58 6.75 -32.47
N PRO A 687 -6.51 6.45 -33.38
CA PRO A 687 -6.97 5.08 -33.59
C PRO A 687 -5.82 4.22 -34.14
N ALA A 688 -5.78 2.93 -33.76
CA ALA A 688 -4.87 1.99 -34.39
C ALA A 688 -5.22 1.85 -35.88
N PRO A 689 -4.29 1.50 -36.79
CA PRO A 689 -4.58 1.49 -38.22
C PRO A 689 -5.75 0.59 -38.61
N LEU A 690 -5.88 -0.57 -37.93
CA LEU A 690 -7.00 -1.48 -38.11
C LEU A 690 -8.35 -0.78 -37.89
N ASP A 691 -8.49 -0.11 -36.75
CA ASP A 691 -9.70 0.60 -36.37
C ASP A 691 -9.88 1.88 -37.23
N GLY A 692 -8.76 2.55 -37.56
CA GLY A 692 -8.72 3.71 -38.45
C GLY A 692 -9.28 3.42 -39.84
N ARG A 693 -8.89 2.29 -40.46
CA ARG A 693 -9.45 1.82 -41.74
C ARG A 693 -10.96 1.62 -41.64
N GLN A 694 -11.44 1.07 -40.52
CA GLN A 694 -12.86 0.85 -40.29
C GLN A 694 -13.62 2.18 -40.14
N ILE A 695 -13.08 3.13 -39.37
CA ILE A 695 -13.66 4.48 -39.20
C ILE A 695 -13.73 5.21 -40.53
N GLU A 696 -12.66 5.20 -41.32
CA GLU A 696 -12.61 5.83 -42.64
C GLU A 696 -13.59 5.19 -43.61
N ARG A 697 -13.73 3.86 -43.58
CA ARG A 697 -14.73 3.14 -44.37
C ARG A 697 -16.15 3.59 -44.01
N THR A 698 -16.48 3.67 -42.72
CA THR A 698 -17.76 4.16 -42.23
C THR A 698 -18.00 5.60 -42.69
N LEU A 699 -17.03 6.49 -42.46
CA LEU A 699 -17.17 7.91 -42.79
C LEU A 699 -17.34 8.14 -44.30
N ARG A 700 -16.53 7.47 -45.13
CA ARG A 700 -16.63 7.55 -46.59
C ARG A 700 -18.01 7.10 -47.09
N ARG A 701 -18.51 5.97 -46.60
CA ARG A 701 -19.83 5.43 -46.98
C ARG A 701 -20.97 6.31 -46.48
N ALA A 702 -20.86 6.88 -45.29
CA ALA A 702 -21.86 7.82 -44.76
C ALA A 702 -21.90 9.10 -45.59
N ARG A 703 -20.73 9.68 -45.91
CA ARG A 703 -20.63 10.89 -46.74
C ARG A 703 -21.18 10.69 -48.15
N ALA A 704 -20.99 9.51 -48.75
CA ALA A 704 -21.54 9.18 -50.06
C ALA A 704 -23.09 9.18 -50.09
N LYS A 705 -23.76 9.03 -48.95
CA LYS A 705 -25.21 9.06 -48.82
C LYS A 705 -25.78 10.45 -48.48
N LEU A 706 -24.93 11.47 -48.32
CA LEU A 706 -25.31 12.82 -47.89
C LEU A 706 -24.88 13.88 -48.91
N SER A 707 -25.57 15.02 -48.92
CA SER A 707 -25.05 16.20 -49.61
C SER A 707 -23.81 16.75 -48.88
N ARG A 708 -22.95 17.46 -49.60
CA ARG A 708 -21.75 18.08 -49.01
C ARG A 708 -22.08 19.02 -47.84
N ALA A 709 -23.17 19.79 -47.96
CA ALA A 709 -23.64 20.68 -46.91
C ALA A 709 -24.16 19.92 -45.67
N ALA A 710 -24.96 18.87 -45.87
CA ALA A 710 -25.44 18.03 -44.77
C ALA A 710 -24.28 17.34 -44.04
N SER A 711 -23.33 16.76 -44.78
CA SER A 711 -22.15 16.15 -44.15
C SER A 711 -21.30 17.17 -43.38
N ALA A 712 -21.12 18.40 -43.90
CA ALA A 712 -20.33 19.42 -43.22
C ALA A 712 -21.01 19.86 -41.91
N ARG A 713 -22.34 20.03 -41.94
CA ARG A 713 -23.15 20.35 -40.77
C ARG A 713 -23.02 19.28 -39.68
N GLU A 714 -23.25 18.01 -40.03
CA GLU A 714 -23.16 16.91 -39.06
C GLU A 714 -21.75 16.75 -38.47
N TRP A 715 -20.72 16.99 -39.28
CA TRP A 715 -19.35 17.00 -38.81
C TRP A 715 -19.12 18.11 -37.77
N GLN A 716 -19.59 19.32 -38.03
CA GLN A 716 -19.47 20.44 -37.11
C GLN A 716 -20.30 20.24 -35.83
N GLU A 717 -21.54 19.75 -35.95
CA GLU A 717 -22.39 19.42 -34.80
C GLU A 717 -21.71 18.35 -33.92
N GLY A 718 -21.16 17.29 -34.51
CA GLY A 718 -20.46 16.25 -33.76
C GLY A 718 -19.22 16.75 -33.02
N ALA A 719 -18.43 17.64 -33.65
CA ALA A 719 -17.26 18.22 -33.01
C ALA A 719 -17.60 19.09 -31.79
N LEU A 720 -18.81 19.68 -31.77
CA LEU A 720 -19.29 20.55 -30.69
C LEU A 720 -20.16 19.83 -29.65
N LEU A 721 -20.60 18.59 -29.93
CA LEU A 721 -21.59 17.86 -29.13
C LEU A 721 -21.13 17.63 -27.68
N GLY A 722 -19.82 17.52 -27.46
CA GLY A 722 -19.25 17.20 -26.15
C GLY A 722 -19.47 15.73 -25.75
N LEU A 723 -18.59 15.19 -24.90
CA LEU A 723 -18.57 13.77 -24.53
C LEU A 723 -19.91 13.30 -23.93
N GLY A 724 -20.44 14.04 -22.95
CA GLY A 724 -21.65 13.64 -22.23
C GLY A 724 -22.89 13.55 -23.13
N ALA A 725 -23.09 14.53 -24.02
CA ALA A 725 -24.23 14.52 -24.92
C ALA A 725 -24.07 13.47 -26.02
N ALA A 726 -22.86 13.27 -26.57
CA ALA A 726 -22.61 12.22 -27.55
C ALA A 726 -22.93 10.81 -27.00
N VAL A 727 -22.51 10.55 -25.75
CA VAL A 727 -22.85 9.30 -25.04
C VAL A 727 -24.35 9.17 -24.83
N ALA A 728 -25.00 10.23 -24.36
CA ALA A 728 -26.45 10.22 -24.12
C ALA A 728 -27.22 9.97 -25.42
N GLU A 729 -26.87 10.65 -26.52
CA GLU A 729 -27.46 10.43 -27.84
C GLU A 729 -27.31 8.97 -28.29
N ALA A 730 -26.13 8.37 -28.14
CA ALA A 730 -25.88 6.98 -28.54
C ALA A 730 -26.67 5.96 -27.71
N LEU A 731 -26.69 6.09 -26.38
CA LEU A 731 -27.40 5.15 -25.49
C LEU A 731 -28.93 5.29 -25.55
N GLN A 732 -29.42 6.51 -25.79
CA GLN A 732 -30.85 6.79 -25.92
C GLN A 732 -31.37 6.58 -27.33
N TRP A 733 -30.49 6.37 -28.31
CA TRP A 733 -30.91 6.06 -29.66
C TRP A 733 -31.84 4.84 -29.66
N ARG A 734 -33.05 5.05 -30.21
CA ARG A 734 -34.02 4.00 -30.48
C ARG A 734 -34.19 3.95 -31.99
N PRO A 735 -33.48 3.05 -32.68
CA PRO A 735 -33.64 2.93 -34.11
C PRO A 735 -35.09 2.57 -34.46
N THR A 736 -35.63 3.16 -35.52
CA THR A 736 -36.85 2.66 -36.17
C THR A 736 -36.62 1.23 -36.68
N PRO A 737 -37.67 0.42 -36.95
CA PRO A 737 -37.49 -0.92 -37.50
C PRO A 737 -36.49 -0.93 -38.67
N ALA A 738 -35.50 -1.83 -38.63
CA ALA A 738 -34.43 -1.85 -39.61
C ALA A 738 -35.01 -1.97 -41.03
N PRO A 739 -34.49 -1.20 -42.02
CA PRO A 739 -34.89 -1.40 -43.40
C PRO A 739 -34.58 -2.84 -43.82
N VAL A 740 -35.57 -3.54 -44.39
CA VAL A 740 -35.40 -4.91 -44.88
C VAL A 740 -34.39 -4.89 -46.01
N ARG A 741 -33.18 -5.38 -45.74
CA ARG A 741 -32.15 -5.54 -46.79
C ARG A 741 -32.55 -6.68 -47.71
N ALA A 742 -32.20 -6.57 -49.00
CA ALA A 742 -32.41 -7.66 -49.96
C ALA A 742 -31.66 -8.94 -49.57
N THR A 743 -30.64 -8.84 -48.72
CA THR A 743 -29.86 -9.95 -48.18
C THR A 743 -30.35 -10.44 -46.81
N ALA A 744 -31.44 -9.88 -46.28
CA ALA A 744 -32.02 -10.30 -45.01
C ALA A 744 -32.57 -11.74 -45.16
N GLY A 745 -31.92 -12.72 -44.51
CA GLY A 745 -32.25 -14.15 -44.62
C GLY A 745 -31.10 -15.03 -45.13
N LEU A 746 -30.01 -14.43 -45.59
CA LEU A 746 -28.76 -15.17 -45.83
C LEU A 746 -28.10 -15.53 -44.50
N THR A 747 -27.74 -16.80 -44.36
CA THR A 747 -26.83 -17.27 -43.31
C THR A 747 -25.47 -16.60 -43.44
N ARG A 748 -24.70 -16.51 -42.33
CA ARG A 748 -23.33 -15.96 -42.35
C ARG A 748 -22.47 -16.60 -43.43
N ARG A 749 -22.54 -17.93 -43.58
CA ARG A 749 -21.79 -18.67 -44.60
C ARG A 749 -22.19 -18.31 -46.03
N GLU A 750 -23.47 -18.10 -46.30
CA GLU A 750 -23.93 -17.62 -47.61
C GLU A 750 -23.51 -16.17 -47.88
N GLN A 751 -23.45 -15.33 -46.84
CA GLN A 751 -22.94 -13.96 -46.95
C GLN A 751 -21.41 -13.93 -47.20
N GLU A 752 -20.62 -14.80 -46.55
CA GLU A 752 -19.19 -14.99 -46.81
C GLU A 752 -18.94 -15.36 -48.27
N VAL A 753 -19.68 -16.36 -48.77
CA VAL A 753 -19.62 -16.77 -50.16
C VAL A 753 -19.99 -15.59 -51.07
N LEU A 754 -21.08 -14.87 -50.80
CA LEU A 754 -21.49 -13.71 -51.60
C LEU A 754 -20.42 -12.59 -51.63
N ARG A 755 -19.77 -12.30 -50.51
CA ARG A 755 -18.70 -11.30 -50.43
C ARG A 755 -17.48 -11.69 -51.25
N LEU A 756 -16.99 -12.92 -51.09
CA LEU A 756 -15.89 -13.43 -51.90
C LEU A 756 -16.28 -13.52 -53.38
N MET A 757 -17.56 -13.80 -53.68
CA MET A 757 -18.05 -13.78 -55.04
C MET A 757 -17.95 -12.38 -55.68
N ALA A 758 -18.35 -11.35 -54.94
CA ALA A 758 -18.31 -9.95 -55.36
C ALA A 758 -16.87 -9.39 -55.38
N ALA A 759 -15.96 -9.97 -54.59
CA ALA A 759 -14.52 -9.75 -54.69
C ALA A 759 -13.86 -10.51 -55.87
N GLY A 760 -14.64 -11.12 -56.75
CA GLY A 760 -14.14 -11.74 -58.00
C GLY A 760 -13.58 -13.16 -57.87
N HIS A 761 -13.65 -13.80 -56.69
CA HIS A 761 -13.00 -15.10 -56.46
C HIS A 761 -13.78 -16.26 -57.11
N SER A 762 -13.14 -17.14 -57.88
CA SER A 762 -13.73 -18.37 -58.39
C SER A 762 -14.21 -19.32 -57.28
N ASN A 763 -15.09 -20.27 -57.58
CA ASN A 763 -15.57 -21.23 -56.57
C ASN A 763 -14.41 -22.02 -55.93
N ARG A 764 -13.37 -22.31 -56.69
CA ARG A 764 -12.14 -22.97 -56.19
C ARG A 764 -11.35 -22.08 -55.22
N GLU A 765 -11.25 -20.78 -55.49
CA GLU A 765 -10.60 -19.82 -54.60
C GLU A 765 -11.42 -19.58 -53.34
N ILE A 766 -12.75 -19.48 -53.46
CA ILE A 766 -13.66 -19.39 -52.32
C ILE A 766 -13.53 -20.64 -51.44
N ALA A 767 -13.47 -21.82 -52.05
CA ALA A 767 -13.33 -23.09 -51.33
C ALA A 767 -12.03 -23.14 -50.52
N ARG A 768 -10.92 -22.66 -51.09
CA ARG A 768 -9.63 -22.53 -50.39
C ARG A 768 -9.70 -21.51 -49.26
N ALA A 769 -10.24 -20.32 -49.53
CA ALA A 769 -10.32 -19.23 -48.56
C ALA A 769 -11.17 -19.62 -47.34
N LEU A 770 -12.23 -20.40 -47.56
CA LEU A 770 -13.18 -20.82 -46.54
C LEU A 770 -12.88 -22.21 -45.96
N GLU A 771 -11.79 -22.87 -46.37
CA GLU A 771 -11.40 -24.23 -45.96
C GLU A 771 -12.50 -25.29 -46.11
N VAL A 772 -13.24 -25.24 -47.24
CA VAL A 772 -14.32 -26.19 -47.58
C VAL A 772 -14.18 -26.75 -48.99
N SER A 773 -15.00 -27.75 -49.33
CA SER A 773 -15.00 -28.30 -50.70
C SER A 773 -15.64 -27.34 -51.71
N GLU A 774 -15.20 -27.35 -52.96
CA GLU A 774 -15.80 -26.57 -54.05
C GLU A 774 -17.29 -26.91 -54.25
N LYS A 775 -17.68 -28.16 -54.03
CA LYS A 775 -19.08 -28.62 -54.04
C LYS A 775 -19.90 -27.93 -52.94
N THR A 776 -19.32 -27.73 -51.76
CA THR A 776 -19.95 -27.00 -50.66
C THR A 776 -20.19 -25.54 -51.04
N VAL A 777 -19.22 -24.88 -51.68
CA VAL A 777 -19.36 -23.51 -52.19
C VAL A 777 -20.45 -23.41 -53.24
N ALA A 778 -20.49 -24.34 -54.19
CA ALA A 778 -21.54 -24.38 -55.21
C ALA A 778 -22.94 -24.50 -54.58
N ARG A 779 -23.11 -25.38 -53.58
CA ARG A 779 -24.37 -25.53 -52.84
C ARG A 779 -24.77 -24.25 -52.09
N HIS A 780 -23.82 -23.58 -51.44
CA HIS A 780 -24.08 -22.28 -50.82
C HIS A 780 -24.45 -21.22 -51.86
N GLY A 781 -23.85 -21.24 -53.05
CA GLY A 781 -24.18 -20.37 -54.17
C GLY A 781 -25.61 -20.56 -54.68
N GLU A 782 -26.06 -21.80 -54.85
CA GLU A 782 -27.44 -22.10 -55.27
C GLU A 782 -28.46 -21.61 -54.22
N ASN A 783 -28.23 -21.92 -52.94
CA ASN A 783 -29.11 -21.49 -51.86
C ASN A 783 -29.17 -19.96 -51.73
N LEU A 784 -28.01 -19.31 -51.85
CA LEU A 784 -27.86 -17.86 -51.92
C LEU A 784 -28.69 -17.26 -53.06
N PHE A 785 -28.56 -17.78 -54.28
CA PHE A 785 -29.26 -17.26 -55.45
C PHE A 785 -30.78 -17.38 -55.29
N ASN A 786 -31.25 -18.53 -54.78
CA ASN A 786 -32.66 -18.76 -54.48
C ASN A 786 -33.19 -17.76 -53.44
N LYS A 787 -32.45 -17.53 -52.34
CA LYS A 787 -32.86 -16.59 -51.29
C LYS A 787 -32.87 -15.13 -51.75
N LEU A 788 -31.96 -14.76 -52.65
CA LEU A 788 -31.89 -13.40 -53.21
C LEU A 788 -32.84 -13.17 -54.39
N GLY A 789 -33.50 -14.21 -54.91
CA GLY A 789 -34.35 -14.13 -56.09
C GLY A 789 -33.58 -13.76 -57.37
N VAL A 790 -32.31 -14.14 -57.46
CA VAL A 790 -31.43 -13.87 -58.61
C VAL A 790 -31.03 -15.17 -59.30
N ASN A 791 -30.77 -15.11 -60.61
CA ASN A 791 -30.47 -16.29 -61.43
C ASN A 791 -29.01 -16.37 -61.90
N SER A 792 -28.16 -15.44 -61.49
CA SER A 792 -26.77 -15.40 -61.91
C SER A 792 -25.86 -14.82 -60.84
N ARG A 793 -24.60 -15.25 -60.89
CA ARG A 793 -23.52 -14.69 -60.08
C ARG A 793 -23.34 -13.20 -60.30
N ALA A 794 -23.47 -12.71 -61.54
CA ALA A 794 -23.40 -11.29 -61.86
C ALA A 794 -24.51 -10.49 -61.18
N ALA A 795 -25.75 -11.02 -61.18
CA ALA A 795 -26.87 -10.37 -60.49
C ALA A 795 -26.70 -10.38 -58.96
N ALA A 796 -26.24 -11.50 -58.38
CA ALA A 796 -25.95 -11.60 -56.94
C ALA A 796 -24.84 -10.63 -56.51
N THR A 797 -23.77 -10.53 -57.27
CA THR A 797 -22.64 -9.62 -56.98
C THR A 797 -23.03 -8.15 -57.16
N ALA A 798 -23.79 -7.80 -58.19
CA ALA A 798 -24.33 -6.45 -58.35
C ALA A 798 -25.25 -6.05 -57.19
N LEU A 799 -26.08 -6.99 -56.70
CA LEU A 799 -26.92 -6.78 -55.52
C LEU A 799 -26.08 -6.56 -54.26
N ALA A 800 -25.03 -7.36 -54.06
CA ALA A 800 -24.10 -7.22 -52.95
C ALA A 800 -23.40 -5.85 -52.92
N VAL A 801 -22.97 -5.35 -54.08
CA VAL A 801 -22.37 -4.01 -54.21
C VAL A 801 -23.41 -2.91 -53.91
N ARG A 802 -24.63 -3.04 -54.42
CA ARG A 802 -25.71 -2.06 -54.18
C ARG A 802 -26.10 -1.95 -52.71
N GLU A 803 -26.17 -3.08 -52.00
CA GLU A 803 -26.43 -3.13 -50.56
C GLU A 803 -25.19 -2.78 -49.71
N GLY A 804 -24.03 -2.60 -50.37
CA GLY A 804 -22.76 -2.27 -49.74
C GLY A 804 -22.25 -3.38 -48.79
N LEU A 805 -22.42 -4.63 -49.20
CA LEU A 805 -21.79 -5.80 -48.57
C LEU A 805 -20.30 -5.92 -48.93
N VAL A 806 -19.87 -5.30 -50.03
CA VAL A 806 -18.48 -5.21 -50.51
C VAL A 806 -18.18 -3.77 -50.93
#